data_AF-A0A1I1IG74-F1
#
_entry.id   AF-A0A1I1IG74-F1
#
_cell.length_a   1.000
_cell.length_b   1.000
_cell.length_c   1.000
_cell.angle_alpha   90.00
_cell.angle_beta   90.00
_cell.angle_gamma   90.00
#
_symmetry.space_group_name_H-M   'P 1'
#
loop_
_entity.id
_entity.type
_entity.pdbx_description
1 polymer ?
#
loop_
_entity_poly.entity_id
_entity_poly.type
_entity_poly.pdbx_seq_one_letter_code
_entity_poly.pdbx_strand_id
1 'polypeptide(L)'
;MLKQLKLLTQTLRGFVFSAIMLVTLVVFLGVTLAASLLYENILTRQAEQTSQTLAEQTFNAMFQVMRQGWTREQLEAFLDATQAAFADSPYEVEIYRGLRVEELYGSVQQPPKDEALEEVFRGEGEQVIRDTNLVRRIYPMQARQECLSCHVNAEAGDVLGVIDIRQDLQSISNEMRRNYIALFVACGFLVFLLAIIITGYVARRIEASTEAFKGQLVKVESVKDFKQLDISGSEFQFAELNEAFSSVNYLVEQLKDVAVDKDILEFEIRLLEKFIITSDIVRDWREFIKDLLIDINTILEAHSLVTVFQVEDEGYELEIFWRHQVSEETRSLFEQVVRQQLEQNSHFHREAPILGIIHHIADPSVEEVASQKSLTLQDIDLQTKSLLLETPKIGGVVGIGVQSDIARDPIRHMVIGSILTTLLNLVGSVKAIYKYTKDLEYYATRDPLTGLYNQRLFRELLGYEIGRSQRHDTTFALLMLDLDNFKNVNDRYGHSFGDQFLQAFARTLEESVRPGDILARYGGDEFVLVLPESGEEQGYNVARRITRNLEKLVLVTPDGNRVRATSSVGIAIYPHHSQNPTDLFVMADNMMYKAKRSGKNAIAVPDDNEVAEVFREVGEKNEMILNALEERRIEPFFQPIVDLKTGEIAIHELLMRIREGDKVISAYEFIEVAENIGVVHRMDYQLIEKAFEQIEAQKYQGQIFINLSPRSLIIGEFIGRVHGLARAHQIDAERVVFELTERETVSNMSLLEKFVLDLKLEGFNFAIDDFGSGFSSYHYIKHFPIDVIKIEGEFIRNMLQDDKYMAFVKSIVTLAQNLGMKTIAEFVEDEAVLQAVKDLGIDYAQGYYVGRPRQELISSDPRMQQLLS
;
A
#
# COMPACT_ATOMS: atom_id res chain seq x y z
N MET A 1 50.22 25.08 -32.04
CA MET A 1 49.33 26.02 -32.77
C MET A 1 47.89 25.51 -32.86
N LEU A 2 47.61 24.32 -33.44
CA LEU A 2 46.25 23.75 -33.55
C LEU A 2 45.48 23.56 -32.23
N LYS A 3 46.15 23.16 -31.13
CA LYS A 3 45.52 23.06 -29.80
C LYS A 3 45.12 24.43 -29.20
N GLN A 4 45.93 25.47 -29.42
CA GLN A 4 45.64 26.83 -28.96
C GLN A 4 44.52 27.48 -29.77
N LEU A 5 44.44 27.20 -31.09
CA LEU A 5 43.30 27.61 -31.91
C LEU A 5 41.98 26.97 -31.43
N LYS A 6 42.02 25.69 -31.05
CA LYS A 6 40.85 24.95 -30.56
C LYS A 6 40.32 25.53 -29.24
N LEU A 7 41.22 25.91 -28.34
CA LEU A 7 40.90 26.59 -27.07
C LEU A 7 40.28 27.97 -27.29
N LEU A 8 40.76 28.73 -28.29
CA LEU A 8 40.16 30.02 -28.66
C LEU A 8 38.72 29.86 -29.15
N THR A 9 38.43 28.87 -30.00
CA THR A 9 37.08 28.64 -30.54
C THR A 9 36.07 28.07 -29.54
N GLN A 10 36.51 27.55 -28.40
CA GLN A 10 35.62 26.97 -27.38
C GLN A 10 34.97 28.03 -26.48
N THR A 11 35.48 29.26 -26.49
CA THR A 11 34.86 30.38 -25.79
C THR A 11 34.01 31.19 -26.75
N LEU A 12 32.82 31.61 -26.33
CA LEU A 12 31.94 32.45 -27.16
C LEU A 12 32.67 33.71 -27.66
N ARG A 13 33.51 34.31 -26.80
CA ARG A 13 34.38 35.43 -27.14
C ARG A 13 35.38 35.11 -28.25
N GLY A 14 36.10 33.98 -28.15
CA GLY A 14 37.09 33.61 -29.15
C GLY A 14 36.48 33.10 -30.45
N PHE A 15 35.27 32.54 -30.42
CA PHE A 15 34.48 32.23 -31.62
C PHE A 15 34.08 33.51 -32.37
N VAL A 16 33.45 34.47 -31.70
CA VAL A 16 33.03 35.75 -32.29
C VAL A 16 34.24 36.51 -32.86
N PHE A 17 35.35 36.56 -32.12
CA PHE A 17 36.59 37.17 -32.60
C PHE A 17 37.12 36.52 -33.88
N SER A 18 37.19 35.19 -33.91
CA SER A 18 37.71 34.46 -35.06
C SER A 18 36.82 34.63 -36.30
N ALA A 19 35.49 34.63 -36.12
CA ALA A 19 34.54 34.82 -37.20
C ALA A 19 34.62 36.23 -37.82
N ILE A 20 34.63 37.29 -36.98
CA ILE A 20 34.73 38.67 -37.46
C ILE A 20 36.06 38.90 -38.19
N MET A 21 37.18 38.41 -37.66
CA MET A 21 38.48 38.55 -38.29
C MET A 21 38.57 37.81 -39.63
N LEU A 22 38.01 36.60 -39.71
CA LEU A 22 37.99 35.83 -40.95
C LEU A 22 37.19 36.53 -42.05
N VAL A 23 35.96 36.96 -41.74
CA VAL A 23 35.09 37.66 -42.71
C VAL A 23 35.76 38.97 -43.17
N THR A 24 36.32 39.74 -42.24
CA THR A 24 37.00 41.00 -42.54
C THR A 24 38.19 40.78 -43.48
N LEU A 25 39.00 39.74 -43.23
CA LEU A 25 40.16 39.40 -44.07
C LEU A 25 39.73 38.98 -45.48
N VAL A 26 38.70 38.14 -45.59
CA VAL A 26 38.19 37.67 -46.89
C VAL A 26 37.63 38.83 -47.71
N VAL A 27 36.82 39.70 -47.10
CA VAL A 27 36.26 40.88 -47.78
C VAL A 27 37.37 41.83 -48.22
N PHE A 28 38.35 42.11 -47.35
CA PHE A 28 39.45 43.02 -47.66
C PHE A 28 40.34 42.51 -48.82
N LEU A 29 40.71 41.21 -48.79
CA LEU A 29 41.45 40.59 -49.88
C LEU A 29 40.65 40.59 -51.19
N GLY A 30 39.36 40.24 -51.12
CA GLY A 30 38.48 40.22 -52.28
C GLY A 30 38.33 41.58 -52.95
N VAL A 31 38.07 42.63 -52.18
CA VAL A 31 37.94 44.01 -52.69
C VAL A 31 39.25 44.50 -53.28
N THR A 32 40.39 44.22 -52.63
CA THR A 32 41.71 44.63 -53.13
C THR A 32 42.04 43.94 -54.45
N LEU A 33 41.81 42.63 -54.55
CA LEU A 33 42.05 41.88 -55.78
C LEU A 33 41.17 42.39 -56.92
N ALA A 34 39.87 42.59 -56.66
CA ALA A 34 38.94 43.13 -57.64
C ALA A 34 39.36 44.52 -58.13
N ALA A 35 39.78 45.41 -57.22
CA ALA A 35 40.27 46.75 -57.58
C ALA A 35 41.53 46.68 -58.45
N SER A 36 42.49 45.81 -58.13
CA SER A 36 43.72 45.62 -58.92
C SER A 36 43.41 45.16 -60.35
N LEU A 37 42.54 44.15 -60.51
CA LEU A 37 42.17 43.61 -61.82
C LEU A 37 41.39 44.61 -62.67
N LEU A 38 40.46 45.35 -62.07
CA LEU A 38 39.71 46.40 -62.77
C LEU A 38 40.66 47.49 -63.30
N TYR A 39 41.66 47.85 -62.50
CA TYR A 39 42.57 48.93 -62.84
C TYR A 39 43.57 48.55 -63.95
N GLU A 40 44.13 47.33 -63.92
CA GLU A 40 44.96 46.80 -65.02
C GLU A 40 44.21 46.84 -66.36
N ASN A 41 42.94 46.41 -66.36
CA ASN A 41 42.10 46.43 -67.55
C ASN A 41 41.85 47.85 -68.09
N ILE A 42 41.65 48.83 -67.20
CA ILE A 42 41.49 50.24 -67.58
C ILE A 42 42.77 50.78 -68.24
N LEU A 43 43.93 50.48 -67.66
CA LEU A 43 45.23 50.94 -68.19
C LEU A 43 45.50 50.41 -69.59
N THR A 44 45.31 49.10 -69.82
CA THR A 44 45.54 48.50 -71.15
C THR A 44 44.60 49.11 -72.19
N ARG A 45 43.32 49.29 -71.85
CA ARG A 45 42.35 49.96 -72.75
C ARG A 45 42.76 51.39 -73.08
N GLN A 46 43.27 52.14 -72.10
CA GLN A 46 43.72 53.50 -72.32
C GLN A 46 44.98 53.56 -73.20
N ALA A 47 45.92 52.63 -73.01
CA ALA A 47 47.11 52.49 -73.86
C ALA A 47 46.73 52.22 -75.32
N GLU A 48 45.76 51.35 -75.58
CA GLU A 48 45.25 51.08 -76.92
C GLU A 48 44.60 52.29 -77.59
N GLN A 49 43.77 53.04 -76.86
CA GLN A 49 43.14 54.25 -77.38
C GLN A 49 44.17 55.33 -77.70
N THR A 50 45.20 55.45 -76.86
CA THR A 50 46.26 56.43 -77.03
C THR A 50 47.14 56.08 -78.23
N SER A 51 47.53 54.82 -78.38
CA SER A 51 48.29 54.35 -79.54
C SER A 51 47.51 54.52 -80.86
N GLN A 52 46.19 54.31 -80.87
CA GLN A 52 45.37 54.60 -82.04
C GLN A 52 45.44 56.08 -82.44
N THR A 53 45.20 56.95 -81.46
CA THR A 53 45.22 58.40 -81.67
C THR A 53 46.58 58.85 -82.19
N LEU A 54 47.66 58.28 -81.64
CA LEU A 54 49.03 58.59 -82.03
C LEU A 54 49.32 58.15 -83.47
N ALA A 55 48.87 56.95 -83.88
CA ALA A 55 49.03 56.47 -85.25
C ALA A 55 48.31 57.35 -86.27
N GLU A 56 47.04 57.69 -86.00
CA GLU A 56 46.25 58.56 -86.86
C GLU A 56 46.85 59.98 -86.96
N GLN A 57 47.32 60.54 -85.85
CA GLN A 57 47.97 61.85 -85.83
C GLN A 57 49.28 61.83 -86.61
N THR A 58 50.11 60.80 -86.43
CA THR A 58 51.38 60.63 -87.14
C THR A 58 51.15 60.50 -88.64
N PHE A 59 50.19 59.68 -89.05
CA PHE A 59 49.80 59.55 -90.46
C PHE A 59 49.27 60.86 -91.04
N ASN A 60 48.35 61.54 -90.34
CA ASN A 60 47.77 62.79 -90.82
C ASN A 60 48.82 63.91 -90.90
N ALA A 61 49.74 64.00 -89.93
CA ALA A 61 50.85 64.94 -89.96
C ALA A 61 51.73 64.68 -91.20
N MET A 62 52.14 63.42 -91.41
CA MET A 62 52.92 63.02 -92.57
C MET A 62 52.19 63.35 -93.88
N PHE A 63 50.91 63.01 -93.99
CA PHE A 63 50.08 63.25 -95.17
C PHE A 63 49.94 64.75 -95.52
N GLN A 64 49.71 65.62 -94.53
CA GLN A 64 49.54 67.06 -94.77
C GLN A 64 50.75 67.68 -95.43
N VAL A 65 51.95 67.29 -94.99
CA VAL A 65 53.18 67.84 -95.56
C VAL A 65 53.54 67.14 -96.87
N MET A 66 53.33 65.83 -96.99
CA MET A 66 53.53 65.08 -98.25
C MET A 66 52.70 65.63 -99.41
N ARG A 67 51.47 66.09 -99.16
CA ARG A 67 50.58 66.68 -100.19
C ARG A 67 51.18 67.91 -100.87
N GLN A 68 52.12 68.60 -100.23
CA GLN A 68 52.77 69.79 -100.78
C GLN A 68 53.99 69.47 -101.67
N GLY A 69 54.41 68.21 -101.72
CA GLY A 69 55.57 67.74 -102.49
C GLY A 69 56.86 67.80 -101.68
N TRP A 70 57.33 66.65 -101.17
CA TRP A 70 58.53 66.54 -100.33
C TRP A 70 59.79 66.16 -101.09
N THR A 71 60.92 66.71 -100.65
CA THR A 71 62.25 66.19 -100.99
C THR A 71 62.65 65.06 -100.02
N ARG A 72 63.62 64.24 -100.40
CA ARG A 72 64.13 63.14 -99.57
C ARG A 72 64.66 63.63 -98.21
N GLU A 73 65.37 64.75 -98.20
CA GLU A 73 65.94 65.35 -97.00
C GLU A 73 64.85 65.83 -96.02
N GLN A 74 63.72 66.33 -96.53
CA GLN A 74 62.57 66.73 -95.70
C GLN A 74 61.87 65.52 -95.06
N LEU A 75 61.80 64.39 -95.77
CA LEU A 75 61.26 63.15 -95.22
C LEU A 75 62.14 62.59 -94.11
N GLU A 76 63.45 62.51 -94.34
CA GLU A 76 64.42 62.02 -93.33
C GLU A 76 64.39 62.93 -92.09
N ALA A 77 64.34 64.25 -92.26
CA ALA A 77 64.19 65.20 -91.15
C ALA A 77 62.87 65.03 -90.38
N PHE A 78 61.76 64.67 -91.05
CA PHE A 78 60.50 64.38 -90.38
C PHE A 78 60.55 63.08 -89.56
N LEU A 79 61.18 62.03 -90.10
CA LEU A 79 61.36 60.77 -89.39
C LEU A 79 62.21 60.97 -88.14
N ASP A 80 63.33 61.67 -88.25
CA ASP A 80 64.21 62.00 -87.13
C ASP A 80 63.49 62.88 -86.09
N ALA A 81 62.75 63.90 -86.53
CA ALA A 81 61.99 64.77 -85.63
C ALA A 81 60.86 64.02 -84.91
N THR A 82 60.20 63.08 -85.60
CA THR A 82 59.16 62.24 -85.02
C THR A 82 59.76 61.31 -83.97
N GLN A 83 60.88 60.65 -84.28
CA GLN A 83 61.57 59.78 -83.33
C GLN A 83 62.10 60.56 -82.11
N ALA A 84 62.67 61.75 -82.34
CA ALA A 84 63.15 62.62 -81.26
C ALA A 84 62.02 63.15 -80.36
N ALA A 85 60.82 63.41 -80.91
CA ALA A 85 59.68 63.87 -80.13
C ALA A 85 59.21 62.85 -79.09
N PHE A 86 59.51 61.56 -79.29
CA PHE A 86 59.13 60.47 -78.39
C PHE A 86 60.29 59.90 -77.55
N ALA A 87 61.51 60.43 -77.67
CA ALA A 87 62.70 59.88 -77.01
C ALA A 87 62.62 59.82 -75.47
N ASP A 88 61.91 60.77 -74.83
CA ASP A 88 61.68 60.82 -73.38
C ASP A 88 60.26 60.34 -72.98
N SER A 89 59.57 59.65 -73.88
CA SER A 89 58.21 59.14 -73.69
C SER A 89 58.20 57.61 -73.59
N PRO A 90 57.14 56.98 -73.04
CA PRO A 90 57.02 55.53 -73.06
C PRO A 90 56.66 54.97 -74.44
N TYR A 91 56.59 55.82 -75.48
CA TYR A 91 56.22 55.44 -76.83
C TYR A 91 57.46 55.37 -77.72
N GLU A 92 57.51 54.34 -78.54
CA GLU A 92 58.45 54.19 -79.65
C GLU A 92 57.63 54.12 -80.93
N VAL A 93 57.84 55.06 -81.85
CA VAL A 93 57.11 55.17 -83.11
C VAL A 93 58.08 54.98 -84.26
N GLU A 94 57.87 53.92 -85.02
CA GLU A 94 58.67 53.58 -86.20
C GLU A 94 57.77 53.57 -87.44
N ILE A 95 58.28 54.09 -88.56
CA ILE A 95 57.52 54.14 -89.82
C ILE A 95 58.25 53.29 -90.86
N TYR A 96 57.55 52.27 -91.36
CA TYR A 96 58.03 51.32 -92.34
C TYR A 96 57.47 51.63 -93.72
N ARG A 97 58.33 51.57 -94.73
CA ARG A 97 57.94 51.77 -96.13
C ARG A 97 57.44 50.46 -96.76
N GLY A 98 56.38 50.56 -97.56
CA GLY A 98 55.85 49.46 -98.36
C GLY A 98 56.52 49.32 -99.73
N LEU A 99 56.45 48.12 -100.30
CA LEU A 99 57.10 47.76 -101.57
C LEU A 99 56.70 48.69 -102.72
N ARG A 100 55.41 49.07 -102.81
CA ARG A 100 54.92 49.98 -103.87
C ARG A 100 55.56 51.37 -103.78
N VAL A 101 55.83 51.87 -102.58
CA VAL A 101 56.52 53.15 -102.40
C VAL A 101 58.01 53.00 -102.71
N GLU A 102 58.61 51.86 -102.38
CA GLU A 102 60.01 51.56 -102.72
C GLU A 102 60.23 51.48 -104.24
N GLU A 103 59.29 50.92 -105.00
CA GLU A 103 59.37 50.83 -106.46
C GLU A 103 59.41 52.20 -107.15
N LEU A 104 58.67 53.19 -106.64
CA LEU A 104 58.62 54.54 -107.22
C LEU A 104 59.75 55.46 -106.73
N TYR A 105 60.12 55.35 -105.45
CA TYR A 105 60.98 56.33 -104.78
C TYR A 105 62.26 55.72 -104.19
N GLY A 106 62.54 54.45 -104.46
CA GLY A 106 63.69 53.71 -103.95
C GLY A 106 63.53 53.21 -102.51
N SER A 107 64.41 52.29 -102.13
CA SER A 107 64.48 51.74 -100.77
C SER A 107 65.06 52.74 -99.75
N VAL A 108 64.60 52.66 -98.51
CA VAL A 108 65.18 53.37 -97.35
C VAL A 108 65.76 52.37 -96.35
N GLN A 109 66.72 52.82 -95.56
CA GLN A 109 67.20 52.03 -94.43
C GLN A 109 66.09 52.02 -93.37
N GLN A 110 65.55 50.84 -93.08
CA GLN A 110 64.51 50.62 -92.08
C GLN A 110 64.87 49.36 -91.26
N PRO A 111 64.43 49.26 -90.00
CA PRO A 111 64.66 48.06 -89.18
C PRO A 111 64.08 46.80 -89.85
N PRO A 112 64.54 45.59 -89.46
CA PRO A 112 63.99 44.36 -90.00
C PRO A 112 62.51 44.24 -89.63
N LYS A 113 61.68 43.95 -90.64
CA LYS A 113 60.24 43.69 -90.45
C LYS A 113 60.09 42.32 -89.79
N ASP A 114 59.33 42.26 -88.70
CA ASP A 114 58.93 40.99 -88.10
C ASP A 114 57.63 40.45 -88.72
N GLU A 115 57.24 39.23 -88.36
CA GLU A 115 56.11 38.53 -88.96
C GLU A 115 54.80 39.34 -88.86
N ALA A 116 54.55 39.99 -87.73
CA ALA A 116 53.37 40.84 -87.52
C ALA A 116 53.38 42.06 -88.45
N LEU A 117 54.53 42.70 -88.69
CA LEU A 117 54.66 43.77 -89.68
C LEU A 117 54.39 43.25 -91.11
N GLU A 118 54.91 42.06 -91.45
CA GLU A 118 54.69 41.45 -92.77
C GLU A 118 53.23 41.07 -93.03
N GLU A 119 52.50 40.61 -92.01
CA GLU A 119 51.05 40.36 -92.07
C GLU A 119 50.27 41.63 -92.39
N VAL A 120 50.58 42.75 -91.73
CA VAL A 120 49.92 44.03 -92.01
C VAL A 120 50.24 44.54 -93.42
N PHE A 121 51.48 44.37 -93.90
CA PHE A 121 51.85 44.69 -95.28
C PHE A 121 51.13 43.84 -96.33
N ARG A 122 50.75 42.59 -96.01
CA ARG A 122 49.97 41.70 -96.88
C ARG A 122 48.48 42.04 -96.93
N GLY A 123 48.02 43.00 -96.12
CA GLY A 123 46.64 43.49 -96.14
C GLY A 123 45.73 42.89 -95.07
N GLU A 124 46.28 42.28 -94.02
CA GLU A 124 45.51 41.68 -92.91
C GLU A 124 44.88 42.71 -91.94
N GLY A 125 44.95 44.00 -92.28
CA GLY A 125 44.39 45.08 -91.46
C GLY A 125 45.29 45.50 -90.31
N GLU A 126 44.77 46.31 -89.40
CA GLU A 126 45.51 46.76 -88.21
C GLU A 126 45.66 45.63 -87.19
N GLN A 127 46.85 45.53 -86.57
CA GLN A 127 47.11 44.62 -85.47
C GLN A 127 47.43 45.35 -84.17
N VAL A 128 46.89 44.84 -83.05
CA VAL A 128 47.18 45.32 -81.69
C VAL A 128 47.59 44.14 -80.82
N ILE A 129 48.88 44.09 -80.48
CA ILE A 129 49.48 43.06 -79.64
C ILE A 129 49.52 43.57 -78.20
N ARG A 130 48.95 42.80 -77.28
CA ARG A 130 48.90 43.09 -75.85
C ARG A 130 49.75 42.08 -75.10
N ASP A 131 50.79 42.55 -74.45
CA ASP A 131 51.55 41.78 -73.47
C ASP A 131 51.47 42.50 -72.10
N THR A 132 51.87 41.80 -71.05
CA THR A 132 51.83 42.20 -69.65
C THR A 132 52.43 43.59 -69.41
N ASN A 133 53.46 43.95 -70.17
CA ASN A 133 54.17 45.23 -70.04
C ASN A 133 54.30 46.01 -71.36
N LEU A 134 53.69 45.55 -72.46
CA LEU A 134 53.86 46.17 -73.77
C LEU A 134 52.52 46.20 -74.51
N VAL A 135 52.14 47.38 -75.00
CA VAL A 135 51.08 47.50 -76.00
C VAL A 135 51.73 47.92 -77.30
N ARG A 136 51.62 47.08 -78.33
CA ARG A 136 52.17 47.35 -79.66
C ARG A 136 51.04 47.43 -80.68
N ARG A 137 50.94 48.55 -81.40
CA ARG A 137 49.95 48.77 -82.46
C ARG A 137 50.67 48.94 -83.78
N ILE A 138 50.29 48.12 -84.75
CA ILE A 138 50.85 48.09 -86.10
C ILE A 138 49.77 48.62 -87.04
N TYR A 139 49.90 49.89 -87.44
CA TYR A 139 48.88 50.66 -88.15
C TYR A 139 49.19 50.74 -89.65
N PRO A 140 48.34 50.17 -90.54
CA PRO A 140 48.54 50.24 -91.98
C PRO A 140 48.21 51.63 -92.54
N MET A 141 49.16 52.21 -93.28
CA MET A 141 48.96 53.45 -94.02
C MET A 141 48.35 53.15 -95.39
N GLN A 142 47.02 53.05 -95.43
CA GLN A 142 46.28 52.75 -96.65
C GLN A 142 46.23 53.96 -97.60
N ALA A 143 46.41 53.71 -98.90
CA ALA A 143 46.34 54.71 -99.95
C ALA A 143 44.93 55.31 -100.02
N ARG A 144 44.81 56.62 -99.84
CA ARG A 144 43.58 57.37 -100.13
C ARG A 144 43.54 57.77 -101.60
N GLN A 145 42.38 58.22 -102.10
CA GLN A 145 42.26 58.70 -103.49
C GLN A 145 43.26 59.82 -103.81
N GLU A 146 43.53 60.68 -102.82
CA GLU A 146 44.51 61.75 -102.94
C GLU A 146 45.97 61.24 -103.03
N CYS A 147 46.26 60.03 -102.54
CA CYS A 147 47.60 59.45 -102.63
C CYS A 147 47.97 59.03 -104.06
N LEU A 148 46.97 58.77 -104.91
CA LEU A 148 47.15 58.27 -106.28
C LEU A 148 47.77 59.31 -107.22
N SER A 149 47.79 60.59 -106.85
CA SER A 149 48.49 61.62 -107.62
C SER A 149 50.00 61.44 -107.62
N CYS A 150 50.55 60.94 -106.50
CA CYS A 150 51.99 60.71 -106.33
C CYS A 150 52.33 59.22 -106.47
N HIS A 151 51.46 58.33 -105.98
CA HIS A 151 51.65 56.88 -106.02
C HIS A 151 50.84 56.24 -107.15
N VAL A 152 51.27 56.47 -108.40
CA VAL A 152 50.56 55.98 -109.59
C VAL A 152 50.58 54.45 -109.76
N ASN A 153 51.44 53.74 -109.03
CA ASN A 153 51.50 52.26 -109.00
C ASN A 153 50.66 51.64 -107.87
N ALA A 154 49.86 52.44 -107.18
CA ALA A 154 48.95 52.00 -106.13
C ALA A 154 47.48 52.20 -106.53
N GLU A 155 46.59 51.45 -105.91
CA GLU A 155 45.14 51.62 -105.92
C GLU A 155 44.67 52.06 -104.54
N ALA A 156 43.50 52.71 -104.47
CA ALA A 156 42.93 53.12 -103.19
C ALA A 156 42.69 51.89 -102.30
N GLY A 157 43.22 51.93 -101.07
CA GLY A 157 43.20 50.80 -100.13
C GLY A 157 44.52 50.03 -100.01
N ASP A 158 45.46 50.20 -100.94
CA ASP A 158 46.77 49.55 -100.84
C ASP A 158 47.58 50.06 -99.65
N VAL A 159 48.30 49.17 -98.96
CA VAL A 159 49.16 49.54 -97.84
C VAL A 159 50.48 50.12 -98.38
N LEU A 160 50.62 51.45 -98.29
CA LEU A 160 51.81 52.17 -98.76
C LEU A 160 52.97 52.14 -97.75
N GLY A 161 52.65 51.93 -96.48
CA GLY A 161 53.59 51.83 -95.38
C GLY A 161 52.86 51.42 -94.10
N VAL A 162 53.60 51.27 -93.01
CA VAL A 162 53.05 50.87 -91.71
C VAL A 162 53.68 51.74 -90.62
N ILE A 163 52.90 52.16 -89.64
CA ILE A 163 53.39 52.83 -88.42
C ILE A 163 53.34 51.80 -87.30
N ASP A 164 54.50 51.43 -86.76
CA ASP A 164 54.63 50.57 -85.58
C ASP A 164 54.77 51.46 -84.34
N ILE A 165 53.82 51.36 -83.43
CA ILE A 165 53.83 52.09 -82.16
C ILE A 165 53.94 51.09 -81.03
N ARG A 166 55.01 51.17 -80.26
CA ARG A 166 55.25 50.36 -79.07
C ARG A 166 55.15 51.24 -77.83
N GLN A 167 54.39 50.80 -76.84
CA GLN A 167 54.26 51.48 -75.56
C GLN A 167 54.71 50.58 -74.43
N ASP A 168 55.77 50.97 -73.73
CA ASP A 168 56.26 50.29 -72.52
C ASP A 168 55.43 50.72 -71.30
N LEU A 169 54.72 49.76 -70.70
CA LEU A 169 53.89 49.94 -69.51
C LEU A 169 54.63 49.62 -68.21
N GLN A 170 55.88 49.13 -68.26
CA GLN A 170 56.63 48.65 -67.09
C GLN A 170 56.95 49.76 -66.10
N SER A 171 57.30 50.95 -66.59
CA SER A 171 57.61 52.12 -65.75
C SER A 171 56.37 52.61 -64.99
N ILE A 172 55.24 52.73 -65.70
CA ILE A 172 53.94 53.12 -65.16
C ILE A 172 53.43 52.07 -64.16
N SER A 173 53.52 50.79 -64.50
CA SER A 173 53.07 49.67 -63.65
C SER A 173 53.83 49.57 -62.32
N ASN A 174 55.15 49.76 -62.32
CA ASN A 174 55.97 49.65 -61.12
C ASN A 174 55.70 50.75 -60.09
N GLU A 175 55.56 52.00 -60.54
CA GLU A 175 55.22 53.13 -59.65
C GLU A 175 53.84 52.92 -59.02
N MET A 176 52.89 52.44 -59.82
CA MET A 176 51.53 52.17 -59.35
C MET A 176 51.46 50.99 -58.37
N ARG A 177 52.20 49.89 -58.62
CA ARG A 177 52.27 48.76 -57.68
C ARG A 177 52.75 49.20 -56.31
N ARG A 178 53.74 50.10 -56.23
CA ARG A 178 54.23 50.65 -54.97
C ARG A 178 53.16 51.46 -54.23
N ASN A 179 52.43 52.32 -54.95
CA ASN A 179 51.36 53.12 -54.35
C ASN A 179 50.17 52.27 -53.88
N TYR A 180 49.79 51.23 -54.64
CA TYR A 180 48.77 50.27 -54.24
C TYR A 180 49.18 49.46 -53.01
N ILE A 181 50.44 49.00 -52.94
CA ILE A 181 50.95 48.31 -51.75
C ILE A 181 50.92 49.23 -50.52
N ALA A 182 51.32 50.50 -50.66
CA ALA A 182 51.27 51.46 -49.56
C ALA A 182 49.83 51.71 -49.08
N LEU A 183 48.88 51.89 -50.01
CA LEU A 183 47.46 52.04 -49.71
C LEU A 183 46.88 50.78 -49.05
N PHE A 184 47.25 49.59 -49.54
CA PHE A 184 46.84 48.31 -48.97
C PHE A 184 47.30 48.14 -47.53
N VAL A 185 48.57 48.47 -47.23
CA VAL A 185 49.09 48.42 -45.86
C VAL A 185 48.35 49.40 -44.94
N ALA A 186 48.10 50.62 -45.41
CA ALA A 186 47.39 51.65 -44.63
C ALA A 186 45.92 51.26 -44.36
N CYS A 187 45.17 50.87 -45.39
CA CYS A 187 43.78 50.43 -45.26
C CYS A 187 43.67 49.13 -44.46
N GLY A 188 44.59 48.19 -44.64
CA GLY A 188 44.63 46.93 -43.90
C GLY A 188 44.79 47.16 -42.40
N PHE A 189 45.67 48.08 -41.99
CA PHE A 189 45.84 48.44 -40.59
C PHE A 189 44.56 49.06 -39.98
N LEU A 190 43.91 49.98 -40.71
CA LEU A 190 42.67 50.62 -40.26
C LEU A 190 41.53 49.60 -40.09
N VAL A 191 41.36 48.70 -41.06
CA VAL A 191 40.35 47.64 -41.03
C VAL A 191 40.60 46.68 -39.86
N PHE A 192 41.85 46.31 -39.62
CA PHE A 192 42.22 45.46 -38.49
C PHE A 192 41.93 46.12 -37.14
N LEU A 193 42.24 47.40 -37.00
CA LEU A 193 41.98 48.17 -35.78
C LEU A 193 40.47 48.30 -35.49
N LEU A 194 39.65 48.56 -36.51
CA LEU A 194 38.20 48.57 -36.39
C LEU A 194 37.64 47.20 -35.96
N ALA A 195 38.15 46.12 -36.55
CA ALA A 195 37.73 44.76 -36.19
C ALA A 195 38.04 44.44 -34.71
N ILE A 196 39.18 44.89 -34.18
CA ILE A 196 39.51 44.75 -32.75
C ILE A 196 38.53 45.54 -31.87
N ILE A 197 38.23 46.79 -32.22
CA ILE A 197 37.31 47.64 -31.45
C ILE A 197 35.91 47.03 -31.40
N ILE A 198 35.36 46.65 -32.55
CA ILE A 198 34.04 46.04 -32.66
C ILE A 198 33.99 44.74 -31.87
N THR A 199 35.02 43.90 -31.99
CA THR A 199 35.06 42.64 -31.23
C THR A 199 35.15 42.88 -29.72
N GLY A 200 35.93 43.86 -29.28
CA GLY A 200 36.01 44.24 -27.86
C GLY A 200 34.66 44.72 -27.31
N TYR A 201 33.92 45.50 -28.10
CA TYR A 201 32.58 45.96 -27.74
C TYR A 201 31.58 44.78 -27.60
N VAL A 202 31.51 43.90 -28.61
CA VAL A 202 30.61 42.74 -28.60
C VAL A 202 30.97 41.77 -27.47
N ALA A 203 32.26 41.49 -27.27
CA ALA A 203 32.73 40.58 -26.22
C ALA A 203 32.35 41.09 -24.81
N ARG A 204 32.57 42.38 -24.52
CA ARG A 204 32.18 42.98 -23.24
C ARG A 204 30.67 42.91 -23.00
N ARG A 205 29.89 43.14 -24.05
CA ARG A 205 28.42 43.08 -23.97
C ARG A 205 27.92 41.69 -23.61
N ILE A 206 28.51 40.66 -24.23
CA ILE A 206 28.23 39.25 -23.94
C ILE A 206 28.65 38.89 -22.51
N GLU A 207 29.88 39.25 -22.12
CA GLU A 207 30.44 38.94 -20.80
C GLU A 207 29.58 39.51 -19.67
N ALA A 208 29.19 40.79 -19.77
CA ALA A 208 28.30 41.43 -18.80
C ALA A 208 26.93 40.74 -18.70
N SER A 209 26.35 40.31 -19.82
CA SER A 209 25.07 39.60 -19.82
C SER A 209 25.17 38.19 -19.24
N THR A 210 26.27 37.48 -19.49
CA THR A 210 26.51 36.15 -18.90
C THR A 210 26.83 36.20 -17.41
N GLU A 211 27.55 37.22 -16.95
CA GLU A 211 27.81 37.43 -15.51
C GLU A 211 26.53 37.79 -14.76
N ALA A 212 25.69 38.66 -15.33
CA ALA A 212 24.38 38.99 -14.75
C ALA A 212 23.49 37.75 -14.63
N PHE A 213 23.45 36.91 -15.67
CA PHE A 213 22.69 35.65 -15.67
C PHE A 213 23.21 34.68 -14.61
N LYS A 214 24.53 34.48 -14.54
CA LYS A 214 25.17 33.64 -13.52
C LYS A 214 24.92 34.16 -12.10
N GLY A 215 25.00 35.47 -11.90
CA GLY A 215 24.78 36.11 -10.60
C GLY A 215 23.36 35.91 -10.06
N GLN A 216 22.35 35.87 -10.93
CA GLN A 216 20.97 35.54 -10.52
C GLN A 216 20.79 34.06 -10.19
N LEU A 217 21.48 33.15 -10.90
CA LEU A 217 21.43 31.70 -10.61
C LEU A 217 22.11 31.30 -9.30
N VAL A 218 23.21 31.96 -8.92
CA VAL A 218 23.95 31.66 -7.68
C VAL A 218 23.17 32.05 -6.42
N LYS A 219 22.14 32.90 -6.52
CA LYS A 219 21.24 33.19 -5.39
C LYS A 219 20.33 32.02 -5.00
N VAL A 220 20.37 30.91 -5.75
CA VAL A 220 19.54 29.72 -5.56
C VAL A 220 20.43 28.55 -5.10
N GLU A 221 20.97 28.61 -3.89
CA GLU A 221 21.80 27.53 -3.33
C GLU A 221 21.00 26.53 -2.45
N SER A 222 19.82 26.90 -1.92
CA SER A 222 19.01 26.01 -1.09
C SER A 222 17.50 26.03 -1.42
N VAL A 223 16.81 24.94 -1.05
CA VAL A 223 15.34 24.81 -1.25
C VAL A 223 14.54 25.87 -0.47
N LYS A 224 15.09 26.39 0.63
CA LYS A 224 14.47 27.47 1.42
C LYS A 224 14.47 28.81 0.67
N ASP A 225 15.43 29.02 -0.22
CA ASP A 225 15.59 30.29 -0.94
C ASP A 225 14.56 30.46 -2.05
N PHE A 226 13.96 29.36 -2.53
CA PHE A 226 12.90 29.41 -3.56
C PHE A 226 11.75 30.32 -3.13
N LYS A 227 11.30 30.27 -1.86
CA LYS A 227 10.19 31.08 -1.35
C LYS A 227 10.48 32.59 -1.37
N GLN A 228 11.75 33.00 -1.38
CA GLN A 228 12.18 34.41 -1.32
C GLN A 228 12.65 34.96 -2.68
N LEU A 229 12.68 34.14 -3.74
CA LEU A 229 12.95 34.64 -5.10
C LEU A 229 11.78 35.47 -5.60
N ASP A 230 11.89 36.78 -5.44
CA ASP A 230 11.15 37.78 -6.22
C ASP A 230 12.01 38.22 -7.41
N ILE A 231 11.48 38.00 -8.62
CA ILE A 231 12.22 38.20 -9.88
C ILE A 231 11.43 39.02 -10.89
N SER A 232 10.53 39.86 -10.38
CA SER A 232 9.86 40.87 -11.19
C SER A 232 10.85 41.98 -11.60
N GLY A 233 11.53 41.82 -12.75
CA GLY A 233 12.25 42.93 -13.41
C GLY A 233 13.67 42.68 -13.94
N SER A 234 14.13 41.43 -14.12
CA SER A 234 15.46 41.17 -14.69
C SER A 234 15.42 41.10 -16.22
N GLU A 235 15.67 42.21 -16.92
CA GLU A 235 15.93 42.20 -18.37
C GLU A 235 17.42 42.08 -18.67
N PHE A 236 17.83 40.98 -19.29
CA PHE A 236 19.15 40.81 -19.88
C PHE A 236 19.20 41.46 -21.27
N GLN A 237 20.41 41.79 -21.73
CA GLN A 237 20.61 42.55 -22.98
C GLN A 237 20.38 41.73 -24.27
N PHE A 238 20.15 40.43 -24.16
CA PHE A 238 19.90 39.48 -25.25
C PHE A 238 18.58 38.74 -25.01
N ALA A 239 17.74 38.67 -26.04
CA ALA A 239 16.41 38.06 -25.95
C ALA A 239 16.49 36.55 -25.63
N GLU A 240 17.50 35.86 -26.16
CA GLU A 240 17.73 34.43 -25.96
C GLU A 240 18.04 34.10 -24.48
N LEU A 241 18.74 35.00 -23.78
CA LEU A 241 19.01 34.85 -22.34
C LEU A 241 17.76 35.14 -21.51
N ASN A 242 16.91 36.08 -21.94
CA ASN A 242 15.62 36.32 -21.30
C ASN A 242 14.70 35.10 -21.43
N GLU A 243 14.65 34.48 -22.61
CA GLU A 243 13.86 33.26 -22.86
C GLU A 243 14.38 32.07 -22.04
N ALA A 244 15.70 31.85 -22.04
CA ALA A 244 16.32 30.80 -21.22
C ALA A 244 16.04 31.00 -19.71
N PHE A 245 16.15 32.25 -19.22
CA PHE A 245 15.84 32.57 -17.84
C PHE A 245 14.36 32.39 -17.51
N SER A 246 13.45 32.74 -18.43
CA SER A 246 12.01 32.51 -18.27
C SER A 246 11.66 31.02 -18.17
N SER A 247 12.35 30.18 -18.92
CA SER A 247 12.18 28.71 -18.87
C SER A 247 12.67 28.14 -17.55
N VAL A 248 13.79 28.64 -17.02
CA VAL A 248 14.27 28.29 -15.68
C VAL A 248 13.26 28.76 -14.62
N ASN A 249 12.71 29.97 -14.77
CA ASN A 249 11.70 30.49 -13.84
C ASN A 249 10.43 29.64 -13.82
N TYR A 250 9.95 29.21 -14.99
CA TYR A 250 8.82 28.29 -15.11
C TYR A 250 9.10 26.96 -14.37
N LEU A 251 10.30 26.39 -14.50
CA LEU A 251 10.69 25.19 -13.74
C LEU A 251 10.78 25.44 -12.23
N VAL A 252 11.23 26.62 -11.80
CA VAL A 252 11.28 27.01 -10.38
C VAL A 252 9.88 27.17 -9.80
N GLU A 253 8.94 27.77 -10.52
CA GLU A 253 7.53 27.83 -10.09
C GLU A 253 6.92 26.43 -9.98
N GLN A 254 7.15 25.54 -10.95
CA GLN A 254 6.69 24.15 -10.87
C GLN A 254 7.30 23.38 -9.69
N LEU A 255 8.55 23.67 -9.32
CA LEU A 255 9.21 23.01 -8.18
C LEU A 255 8.76 23.54 -6.81
N LYS A 256 8.30 24.81 -6.72
CA LYS A 256 7.74 25.37 -5.48
C LYS A 256 6.51 24.59 -5.00
N ASP A 257 5.70 24.07 -5.92
CA ASP A 257 4.49 23.29 -5.61
C ASP A 257 4.81 21.86 -5.14
N VAL A 258 6.02 21.35 -5.41
CA VAL A 258 6.43 19.96 -5.08
C VAL A 258 7.24 19.88 -3.78
N ALA A 259 7.83 20.98 -3.32
CA ALA A 259 8.66 20.99 -2.12
C ALA A 259 7.82 20.88 -0.82
N VAL A 260 7.48 19.65 -0.44
CA VAL A 260 6.97 19.34 0.91
C VAL A 260 8.10 19.52 1.92
N ASP A 261 7.83 20.22 3.02
CA ASP A 261 8.81 20.50 4.07
C ASP A 261 9.36 19.18 4.66
N LYS A 262 10.67 19.08 4.84
CA LYS A 262 11.32 17.87 5.38
C LYS A 262 10.74 17.52 6.75
N ASP A 263 10.45 18.55 7.55
CA ASP A 263 9.92 18.41 8.91
C ASP A 263 8.50 17.79 8.88
N ILE A 264 7.69 18.11 7.86
CA ILE A 264 6.36 17.54 7.64
C ILE A 264 6.45 16.04 7.31
N LEU A 265 7.39 15.65 6.45
CA LEU A 265 7.58 14.25 6.06
C LEU A 265 8.10 13.38 7.23
N GLU A 266 9.08 13.87 8.00
CA GLU A 266 9.57 13.17 9.20
C GLU A 266 8.45 12.96 10.23
N PHE A 267 7.53 13.90 10.32
CA PHE A 267 6.38 13.79 11.20
C PHE A 267 5.32 12.81 10.74
N GLU A 268 5.03 12.76 9.45
CA GLU A 268 4.12 11.76 8.90
C GLU A 268 4.68 10.35 9.14
N ILE A 269 5.99 10.15 9.00
CA ILE A 269 6.66 8.89 9.36
C ILE A 269 6.50 8.60 10.86
N ARG A 270 6.77 9.57 11.74
CA ARG A 270 6.61 9.40 13.19
C ARG A 270 5.16 9.09 13.60
N LEU A 271 4.18 9.70 12.93
CA LEU A 271 2.76 9.39 13.11
C LEU A 271 2.44 7.97 12.66
N LEU A 272 3.01 7.52 11.54
CA LEU A 272 2.86 6.16 11.05
C LEU A 272 3.45 5.12 12.02
N GLU A 273 4.58 5.41 12.66
CA GLU A 273 5.15 4.53 13.71
C GLU A 273 4.23 4.36 14.92
N LYS A 274 3.41 5.38 15.23
CA LYS A 274 2.41 5.31 16.31
C LYS A 274 1.17 4.46 15.97
N PHE A 275 1.09 3.87 14.78
CA PHE A 275 0.09 2.83 14.45
C PHE A 275 0.39 1.45 15.02
N ILE A 276 1.54 1.25 15.66
CA ILE A 276 1.79 0.00 16.38
C ILE A 276 0.88 -0.01 17.62
N ILE A 277 -0.33 -0.54 17.45
CA ILE A 277 -1.32 -0.66 18.52
C ILE A 277 -0.87 -1.78 19.46
N THR A 278 -0.47 -1.40 20.67
CA THR A 278 -0.18 -2.33 21.77
C THR A 278 -1.38 -2.45 22.71
N SER A 279 -1.42 -3.50 23.52
CA SER A 279 -2.45 -3.70 24.54
C SER A 279 -2.55 -2.53 25.54
N ASP A 280 -1.41 -1.89 25.86
CA ASP A 280 -1.38 -0.74 26.77
C ASP A 280 -2.03 0.49 26.15
N ILE A 281 -1.79 0.75 24.85
CA ILE A 281 -2.43 1.85 24.11
C ILE A 281 -3.95 1.67 24.05
N VAL A 282 -4.42 0.42 23.94
CA VAL A 282 -5.86 0.13 23.91
C VAL A 282 -6.51 0.41 25.27
N ARG A 283 -5.84 0.05 26.37
CA ARG A 283 -6.36 0.28 27.72
C ARG A 283 -6.40 1.77 28.06
N ASP A 284 -5.34 2.50 27.72
CA ASP A 284 -5.12 3.89 28.13
C ASP A 284 -5.17 4.88 26.95
N TRP A 285 -6.08 4.64 26.00
CA TRP A 285 -6.16 5.37 24.73
C TRP A 285 -6.29 6.89 24.87
N ARG A 286 -6.90 7.38 25.95
CA ARG A 286 -7.04 8.82 26.23
C ARG A 286 -5.70 9.48 26.51
N GLU A 287 -4.80 8.80 27.23
CA GLU A 287 -3.43 9.29 27.45
C GLU A 287 -2.66 9.33 26.14
N PHE A 288 -2.84 8.31 25.30
CA PHE A 288 -2.25 8.28 23.98
C PHE A 288 -2.68 9.47 23.10
N ILE A 289 -3.95 9.89 23.14
CA ILE A 289 -4.43 11.08 22.40
C ILE A 289 -3.84 12.38 22.96
N LYS A 290 -3.64 12.47 24.28
CA LYS A 290 -2.94 13.62 24.90
C LYS A 290 -1.50 13.74 24.40
N ASP A 291 -0.74 12.64 24.41
CA ASP A 291 0.63 12.60 23.90
C ASP A 291 0.68 12.97 22.41
N LEU A 292 -0.31 12.50 21.65
CA LEU A 292 -0.42 12.79 20.24
C LEU A 292 -0.72 14.28 19.97
N LEU A 293 -1.54 14.94 20.79
CA LEU A 293 -1.76 16.38 20.72
C LEU A 293 -0.47 17.17 21.00
N ILE A 294 0.36 16.71 21.94
CA ILE A 294 1.67 17.31 22.21
C ILE A 294 2.60 17.16 21.00
N ASP A 295 2.65 15.98 20.39
CA ASP A 295 3.47 15.71 19.21
C ASP A 295 3.03 16.50 17.98
N ILE A 296 1.73 16.63 17.73
CA ILE A 296 1.18 17.45 16.63
C ILE A 296 1.66 18.90 16.78
N ASN A 297 1.69 19.40 18.02
CA ASN A 297 2.15 20.76 18.34
C ASN A 297 3.65 21.02 18.15
N THR A 298 4.44 20.01 17.79
CA THR A 298 5.83 20.23 17.36
C THR A 298 5.92 20.83 15.95
N ILE A 299 4.86 20.74 15.14
CA ILE A 299 4.87 21.13 13.72
C ILE A 299 3.65 21.95 13.33
N LEU A 300 2.51 21.71 13.98
CA LEU A 300 1.26 22.40 13.74
C LEU A 300 0.70 22.92 15.06
N GLU A 301 0.52 24.24 15.19
CA GLU A 301 -0.11 24.84 16.36
C GLU A 301 -1.60 24.47 16.42
N ALA A 302 -1.89 23.34 17.09
CA ALA A 302 -3.22 22.80 17.30
C ALA A 302 -3.67 23.09 18.73
N HIS A 303 -4.80 23.76 18.89
CA HIS A 303 -5.32 24.12 20.21
C HIS A 303 -6.06 22.96 20.88
N SER A 304 -6.74 22.15 20.08
CA SER A 304 -7.53 21.01 20.58
C SER A 304 -7.67 19.88 19.56
N LEU A 305 -7.86 18.66 20.07
CA LEU A 305 -8.41 17.54 19.32
C LEU A 305 -9.83 17.28 19.80
N VAL A 306 -10.71 16.90 18.89
CA VAL A 306 -12.08 16.50 19.17
C VAL A 306 -12.25 15.09 18.69
N THR A 307 -12.84 14.25 19.52
CA THR A 307 -13.28 12.92 19.10
C THR A 307 -14.74 12.75 19.45
N VAL A 308 -15.50 12.22 18.51
CA VAL A 308 -16.94 11.99 18.63
C VAL A 308 -17.17 10.57 18.26
N PHE A 309 -17.85 9.80 19.11
CA PHE A 309 -18.13 8.40 18.82
C PHE A 309 -19.56 8.07 19.18
N GLN A 310 -20.16 7.24 18.35
CA GLN A 310 -21.46 6.66 18.66
C GLN A 310 -21.30 5.57 19.73
N VAL A 311 -22.09 5.68 20.79
CA VAL A 311 -22.23 4.65 21.82
C VAL A 311 -23.54 3.91 21.52
N GLU A 312 -23.39 2.73 20.92
CA GLU A 312 -24.52 1.85 20.55
C GLU A 312 -25.60 2.55 19.71
N ASP A 313 -26.88 2.32 20.01
CA ASP A 313 -28.01 3.03 19.41
C ASP A 313 -28.54 4.14 20.36
N GLU A 314 -27.82 4.46 21.45
CA GLU A 314 -28.27 5.40 22.51
C GLU A 314 -27.87 6.87 22.26
N GLY A 315 -26.75 7.15 21.58
CA GLY A 315 -26.31 8.52 21.30
C GLY A 315 -24.83 8.68 20.97
N TYR A 316 -24.35 9.93 20.97
CA TYR A 316 -22.95 10.28 20.71
C TYR A 316 -22.23 10.79 21.97
N GLU A 317 -21.03 10.30 22.20
CA GLU A 317 -20.10 10.77 23.24
C GLU A 317 -19.05 11.67 22.60
N LEU A 318 -18.86 12.87 23.17
CA LEU A 318 -17.90 13.87 22.70
C LEU A 318 -16.75 14.00 23.70
N GLU A 319 -15.52 13.75 23.26
CA GLU A 319 -14.32 13.99 24.06
C GLU A 319 -13.46 15.09 23.41
N ILE A 320 -13.15 16.13 24.17
CA ILE A 320 -12.33 17.28 23.74
C ILE A 320 -11.02 17.27 24.51
N PHE A 321 -9.91 17.20 23.78
CA PHE A 321 -8.56 17.20 24.32
C PHE A 321 -7.94 18.59 24.09
N TRP A 322 -7.56 19.24 25.18
CA TRP A 322 -6.93 20.56 25.18
C TRP A 322 -5.43 20.44 25.40
N ARG A 323 -4.65 21.26 24.70
CA ARG A 323 -3.20 21.30 24.89
C ARG A 323 -2.85 21.78 26.30
N HIS A 324 -3.48 22.86 26.75
CA HIS A 324 -3.31 23.47 28.07
C HIS A 324 -4.67 23.72 28.75
N GLN A 325 -4.64 24.19 30.00
CA GLN A 325 -5.83 24.62 30.72
C GLN A 325 -6.50 25.81 30.00
N VAL A 326 -7.80 25.70 29.71
CA VAL A 326 -8.61 26.77 29.07
C VAL A 326 -9.70 27.28 30.02
N SER A 327 -10.11 28.54 29.85
CA SER A 327 -11.20 29.15 30.63
C SER A 327 -12.57 28.51 30.33
N GLU A 328 -13.49 28.61 31.29
CA GLU A 328 -14.89 28.16 31.16
C GLU A 328 -15.60 28.81 29.96
N GLU A 329 -15.33 30.09 29.70
CA GLU A 329 -15.90 30.84 28.57
C GLU A 329 -15.46 30.23 27.22
N THR A 330 -14.17 29.91 27.09
CA THR A 330 -13.61 29.28 25.88
C THR A 330 -14.14 27.85 25.69
N ARG A 331 -14.32 27.09 26.77
CA ARG A 331 -14.93 25.74 26.70
C ARG A 331 -16.34 25.81 26.14
N SER A 332 -17.19 26.66 26.73
CA SER A 332 -18.59 26.79 26.32
C SER A 332 -18.73 27.26 24.87
N LEU A 333 -17.88 28.21 24.44
CA LEU A 333 -17.85 28.68 23.06
C LEU A 333 -17.45 27.57 22.08
N PHE A 334 -16.41 26.80 22.41
CA PHE A 334 -15.92 25.72 21.55
C PHE A 334 -16.92 24.55 21.47
N GLU A 335 -17.62 24.22 22.56
CA GLU A 335 -18.73 23.26 22.53
C GLU A 335 -19.83 23.67 21.55
N GLN A 336 -20.18 24.97 21.49
CA GLN A 336 -21.17 25.47 20.52
C GLN A 336 -20.68 25.29 19.07
N VAL A 337 -19.40 25.55 18.79
CA VAL A 337 -18.80 25.36 17.46
C VAL A 337 -18.83 23.90 17.05
N VAL A 338 -18.42 23.00 17.96
CA VAL A 338 -18.42 21.55 17.69
C VAL A 338 -19.83 21.05 17.43
N ARG A 339 -20.82 21.47 18.24
CA ARG A 339 -22.23 21.13 18.03
C ARG A 339 -22.75 21.61 16.67
N GLN A 340 -22.49 22.87 16.31
CA GLN A 340 -22.92 23.43 15.04
C GLN A 340 -22.30 22.72 13.83
N GLN A 341 -21.00 22.35 13.90
CA GLN A 341 -20.37 21.59 12.83
C GLN A 341 -20.89 20.15 12.73
N LEU A 342 -21.17 19.50 13.85
CA LEU A 342 -21.75 18.15 13.85
C LEU A 342 -23.16 18.13 13.24
N GLU A 343 -23.99 19.13 13.53
CA GLU A 343 -25.33 19.26 12.94
C GLU A 343 -25.31 19.48 11.42
N GLN A 344 -24.23 20.06 10.89
CA GLN A 344 -24.04 20.30 9.46
C GLN A 344 -23.48 19.08 8.72
N ASN A 345 -22.95 18.08 9.43
CA ASN A 345 -22.28 16.93 8.82
C ASN A 345 -23.28 15.82 8.48
N SER A 346 -23.34 15.44 7.20
CA SER A 346 -24.33 14.48 6.66
C SER A 346 -24.22 13.06 7.23
N HIS A 347 -23.11 12.72 7.90
CA HIS A 347 -22.87 11.41 8.50
C HIS A 347 -23.40 11.29 9.94
N PHE A 348 -23.94 12.37 10.51
CA PHE A 348 -24.52 12.37 11.84
C PHE A 348 -26.02 12.11 11.77
N HIS A 349 -26.51 11.10 12.50
CA HIS A 349 -27.94 10.85 12.58
C HIS A 349 -28.61 11.96 13.42
N ARG A 350 -29.41 12.81 12.78
CA ARG A 350 -30.07 13.99 13.41
C ARG A 350 -30.94 13.70 14.63
N GLU A 351 -31.29 12.44 14.88
CA GLU A 351 -32.20 12.02 15.95
C GLU A 351 -31.48 11.43 17.19
N ALA A 352 -30.16 11.21 17.13
CA ALA A 352 -29.40 10.65 18.25
C ALA A 352 -28.86 11.76 19.19
N PRO A 353 -29.14 11.72 20.50
CA PRO A 353 -28.71 12.76 21.44
C PRO A 353 -27.20 12.70 21.72
N ILE A 354 -26.60 13.86 22.04
CA ILE A 354 -25.24 13.91 22.61
C ILE A 354 -25.35 13.61 24.11
N LEU A 355 -24.82 12.46 24.54
CA LEU A 355 -24.97 11.93 25.89
C LEU A 355 -24.14 12.71 26.93
N GLY A 356 -23.03 13.31 26.52
CA GLY A 356 -22.16 14.13 27.36
C GLY A 356 -20.94 14.65 26.62
N ILE A 357 -20.32 15.71 27.16
CA ILE A 357 -19.06 16.27 26.70
C ILE A 357 -18.01 16.11 27.80
N ILE A 358 -16.90 15.43 27.49
CA ILE A 358 -15.80 15.19 28.42
C ILE A 358 -14.58 15.99 27.96
N HIS A 359 -13.93 16.69 28.90
CA HIS A 359 -12.74 17.50 28.62
C HIS A 359 -11.49 16.85 29.22
N HIS A 360 -10.46 16.72 28.41
CA HIS A 360 -9.14 16.21 28.79
C HIS A 360 -8.08 17.29 28.60
N ILE A 361 -7.05 17.29 29.44
CA ILE A 361 -5.92 18.22 29.37
C ILE A 361 -4.65 17.41 29.16
N ALA A 362 -3.87 17.75 28.13
CA ALA A 362 -2.66 17.03 27.76
C ALA A 362 -1.45 17.43 28.62
N ASP A 363 -1.20 18.74 28.78
CA ASP A 363 -0.14 19.25 29.65
C ASP A 363 -0.73 20.12 30.77
N PRO A 364 -0.90 19.57 31.99
CA PRO A 364 -1.40 20.31 33.14
C PRO A 364 -0.32 21.12 33.86
N SER A 365 0.96 21.02 33.47
CA SER A 365 2.09 21.66 34.17
C SER A 365 2.35 23.10 33.77
N VAL A 366 1.78 23.53 32.63
CA VAL A 366 1.88 24.88 32.11
C VAL A 366 0.64 25.68 32.52
N GLU A 367 0.72 26.40 33.65
CA GLU A 367 -0.18 27.54 33.89
C GLU A 367 0.15 28.61 32.86
N GLU A 368 -0.86 29.07 32.12
CA GLU A 368 -0.73 30.07 31.08
C GLU A 368 -0.30 31.42 31.70
N VAL A 369 1.01 31.66 31.81
CA VAL A 369 1.57 32.95 32.23
C VAL A 369 1.38 33.96 31.09
N ALA A 370 0.39 34.83 31.28
CA ALA A 370 0.37 36.22 30.80
C ALA A 370 0.64 36.46 29.29
N SER A 371 -0.32 36.10 28.42
CA SER A 371 -0.68 36.99 27.30
C SER A 371 -2.13 36.76 26.85
N GLN A 372 -3.00 37.72 27.17
CA GLN A 372 -4.36 37.75 26.65
C GLN A 372 -4.34 37.95 25.13
N LYS A 373 -4.56 36.87 24.39
CA LYS A 373 -5.57 36.89 23.33
C LYS A 373 -6.66 35.94 23.78
N SER A 374 -7.83 36.46 24.14
CA SER A 374 -9.02 35.61 24.22
C SER A 374 -9.22 35.01 22.83
N LEU A 375 -8.97 33.71 22.66
CA LEU A 375 -9.23 33.01 21.41
C LEU A 375 -10.66 33.30 20.98
N THR A 376 -10.84 34.01 19.86
CA THR A 376 -12.17 34.33 19.32
C THR A 376 -12.58 33.30 18.28
N LEU A 377 -13.87 33.24 17.93
CA LEU A 377 -14.41 32.37 16.87
C LEU A 377 -13.71 32.56 15.50
N GLN A 378 -13.03 33.68 15.29
CA GLN A 378 -12.28 33.96 14.07
C GLN A 378 -10.85 33.40 14.11
N ASP A 379 -10.35 33.02 15.29
CA ASP A 379 -8.97 32.55 15.48
C ASP A 379 -8.84 31.03 15.39
N ILE A 380 -9.93 30.28 15.57
CA ILE A 380 -9.94 28.81 15.54
C ILE A 380 -10.79 28.30 14.38
N ASP A 381 -10.16 27.57 13.47
CA ASP A 381 -10.83 26.81 12.43
C ASP A 381 -10.86 25.31 12.81
N LEU A 382 -12.05 24.72 12.82
CA LEU A 382 -12.25 23.32 13.19
C LEU A 382 -12.35 22.48 11.91
N GLN A 383 -11.34 21.65 11.69
CA GLN A 383 -11.29 20.71 10.57
C GLN A 383 -11.74 19.34 11.06
N THR A 384 -12.70 18.70 10.37
CA THR A 384 -13.27 17.42 10.80
C THR A 384 -13.20 16.36 9.70
N LYS A 385 -13.09 15.09 10.11
CA LYS A 385 -13.16 13.93 9.24
C LYS A 385 -13.95 12.81 9.93
N SER A 386 -14.81 12.13 9.18
CA SER A 386 -15.72 11.11 9.70
C SER A 386 -15.45 9.72 9.13
N LEU A 387 -15.66 8.70 9.96
CA LEU A 387 -15.59 7.28 9.61
C LEU A 387 -16.84 6.60 10.16
N LEU A 388 -17.42 5.70 9.36
CA LEU A 388 -18.49 4.81 9.78
C LEU A 388 -18.03 3.38 9.51
N LEU A 389 -17.86 2.61 10.59
CA LEU A 389 -17.65 1.17 10.52
C LEU A 389 -19.01 0.49 10.68
N GLU A 390 -19.37 -0.37 9.72
CA GLU A 390 -20.63 -1.12 9.77
C GLU A 390 -20.57 -2.24 10.83
N THR A 391 -19.40 -2.85 11.05
CA THR A 391 -19.21 -3.95 12.00
C THR A 391 -17.82 -3.88 12.68
N PRO A 392 -17.73 -3.57 13.98
CA PRO A 392 -18.82 -3.14 14.87
C PRO A 392 -19.35 -1.76 14.45
N LYS A 393 -20.64 -1.47 14.73
CA LYS A 393 -21.23 -0.13 14.52
C LYS A 393 -20.47 0.92 15.34
N ILE A 394 -19.42 1.48 14.75
CA ILE A 394 -18.63 2.55 15.34
C ILE A 394 -18.64 3.68 14.31
N GLY A 395 -19.56 4.61 14.48
CA GLY A 395 -19.51 5.92 13.83
C GLY A 395 -18.62 6.84 14.64
N GLY A 396 -17.59 7.41 14.02
CA GLY A 396 -16.65 8.31 14.67
C GLY A 396 -16.36 9.55 13.84
N VAL A 397 -16.40 10.75 14.45
CA VAL A 397 -15.87 11.98 13.85
C VAL A 397 -14.66 12.40 14.68
N VAL A 398 -13.54 12.64 14.01
CA VAL A 398 -12.38 13.25 14.64
C VAL A 398 -12.19 14.65 14.06
N GLY A 399 -11.90 15.61 14.93
CA GLY A 399 -11.64 17.00 14.58
C GLY A 399 -10.33 17.51 15.16
N ILE A 400 -9.73 18.49 14.50
CA ILE A 400 -8.57 19.25 15.00
C ILE A 400 -8.92 20.73 14.92
N GLY A 401 -8.79 21.43 16.06
CA GLY A 401 -8.88 22.89 16.11
C GLY A 401 -7.51 23.51 15.84
N VAL A 402 -7.39 24.22 14.71
CA VAL A 402 -6.16 24.91 14.27
C VAL A 402 -6.39 26.41 14.13
N GLN A 403 -5.31 27.19 14.05
CA GLN A 403 -5.43 28.63 13.82
C GLN A 403 -5.92 28.96 12.40
N SER A 404 -6.85 29.90 12.26
CA SER A 404 -7.53 30.22 10.98
C SER A 404 -6.62 30.67 9.83
N ASP A 405 -5.48 31.30 10.12
CA ASP A 405 -4.51 31.72 9.11
C ASP A 405 -3.67 30.55 8.58
N ILE A 406 -3.52 29.49 9.38
CA ILE A 406 -2.75 28.28 9.07
C ILE A 406 -3.56 27.34 8.16
N ALA A 407 -4.89 27.34 8.28
CA ALA A 407 -5.79 26.52 7.47
C ALA A 407 -5.85 26.91 5.98
N ARG A 408 -5.38 28.12 5.62
CA ARG A 408 -5.40 28.64 4.24
C ARG A 408 -4.17 28.29 3.40
N ASP A 409 -3.11 27.76 4.01
CA ASP A 409 -1.93 27.27 3.30
C ASP A 409 -2.23 25.88 2.68
N PRO A 410 -2.17 25.72 1.35
CA PRO A 410 -2.52 24.45 0.70
C PRO A 410 -1.63 23.27 1.13
N ILE A 411 -0.36 23.52 1.50
CA ILE A 411 0.54 22.46 2.00
C ILE A 411 0.08 22.04 3.40
N ARG A 412 -0.20 22.99 4.29
CA ARG A 412 -0.61 22.68 5.67
C ARG A 412 -2.01 22.07 5.74
N HIS A 413 -2.91 22.44 4.83
CA HIS A 413 -4.22 21.80 4.70
C HIS A 413 -4.11 20.31 4.32
N MET A 414 -3.17 19.94 3.44
CA MET A 414 -2.89 18.53 3.13
C MET A 414 -2.36 17.78 4.37
N VAL A 415 -1.47 18.40 5.14
CA VAL A 415 -0.95 17.81 6.38
C VAL A 415 -2.06 17.59 7.41
N ILE A 416 -2.91 18.60 7.65
CA ILE A 416 -4.06 18.46 8.56
C ILE A 416 -4.97 17.31 8.11
N GLY A 417 -5.22 17.20 6.80
CA GLY A 417 -5.96 16.07 6.24
C GLY A 417 -5.31 14.71 6.50
N SER A 418 -3.99 14.59 6.37
CA SER A 418 -3.25 13.35 6.68
C SER A 418 -3.30 13.01 8.17
N ILE A 419 -3.08 13.99 9.05
CA ILE A 419 -3.18 13.84 10.52
C ILE A 419 -4.58 13.37 10.91
N LEU A 420 -5.63 14.03 10.40
CA LEU A 420 -7.02 13.68 10.68
C LEU A 420 -7.35 12.25 10.22
N THR A 421 -6.85 11.85 9.05
CA THR A 421 -7.04 10.47 8.54
C THR A 421 -6.36 9.45 9.45
N THR A 422 -5.12 9.76 9.83
CA THR A 422 -4.30 8.91 10.69
C THR A 422 -4.95 8.74 12.06
N LEU A 423 -5.33 9.85 12.69
CA LEU A 423 -6.06 9.88 13.95
C LEU A 423 -7.36 9.09 13.87
N LEU A 424 -8.18 9.35 12.85
CA LEU A 424 -9.48 8.70 12.67
C LEU A 424 -9.35 7.18 12.58
N ASN A 425 -8.39 6.70 11.77
CA ASN A 425 -8.12 5.27 11.63
C ASN A 425 -7.61 4.67 12.93
N LEU A 426 -6.71 5.36 13.62
CA LEU A 426 -6.08 4.89 14.84
C LEU A 426 -7.07 4.83 16.02
N VAL A 427 -7.79 5.93 16.29
CA VAL A 427 -8.79 5.96 17.37
C VAL A 427 -9.95 5.01 17.07
N GLY A 428 -10.39 4.95 15.81
CA GLY A 428 -11.38 3.97 15.36
C GLY A 428 -10.95 2.53 15.63
N SER A 429 -9.70 2.19 15.29
CA SER A 429 -9.12 0.85 15.52
C SER A 429 -8.96 0.53 17.00
N VAL A 430 -8.43 1.47 17.79
CA VAL A 430 -8.24 1.30 19.24
C VAL A 430 -9.59 1.09 19.94
N LYS A 431 -10.61 1.89 19.61
CA LYS A 431 -11.94 1.77 20.21
C LYS A 431 -12.65 0.49 19.77
N ALA A 432 -12.46 0.05 18.52
CA ALA A 432 -12.95 -1.23 18.04
C ALA A 432 -12.32 -2.39 18.82
N ILE A 433 -10.99 -2.41 18.96
CA ILE A 433 -10.27 -3.45 19.71
C ILE A 433 -10.70 -3.44 21.17
N TYR A 434 -10.79 -2.28 21.82
CA TYR A 434 -11.25 -2.17 23.20
C TYR A 434 -12.65 -2.78 23.39
N LYS A 435 -13.58 -2.47 22.49
CA LYS A 435 -14.92 -3.06 22.50
C LYS A 435 -14.88 -4.57 22.33
N TYR A 436 -14.15 -5.07 21.32
CA TYR A 436 -14.01 -6.51 21.10
C TYR A 436 -13.42 -7.24 22.31
N THR A 437 -12.40 -6.67 22.96
CA THR A 437 -11.80 -7.24 24.16
C THR A 437 -12.81 -7.29 25.31
N LYS A 438 -13.58 -6.21 25.52
CA LYS A 438 -14.61 -6.16 26.55
C LYS A 438 -15.73 -7.16 26.31
N ASP A 439 -16.17 -7.29 25.06
CA ASP A 439 -17.19 -8.27 24.66
C ASP A 439 -16.65 -9.70 24.85
N LEU A 440 -15.39 -9.96 24.48
CA LEU A 440 -14.72 -11.24 24.71
C LEU A 440 -14.60 -11.57 26.20
N GLU A 441 -14.21 -10.63 27.05
CA GLU A 441 -14.17 -10.81 28.51
C GLU A 441 -15.56 -11.12 29.07
N TYR A 442 -16.59 -10.42 28.57
CA TYR A 442 -17.98 -10.67 28.96
C TYR A 442 -18.41 -12.10 28.59
N TYR A 443 -18.21 -12.54 27.35
CA TYR A 443 -18.60 -13.90 26.93
C TYR A 443 -17.71 -15.00 27.52
N ALA A 444 -16.44 -14.71 27.83
CA ALA A 444 -15.56 -15.66 28.50
C ALA A 444 -15.98 -15.95 29.96
N THR A 445 -16.71 -15.03 30.58
CA THR A 445 -17.10 -15.10 32.00
C THR A 445 -18.58 -15.33 32.23
N ARG A 446 -19.43 -15.11 31.21
CA ARG A 446 -20.90 -15.19 31.31
C ARG A 446 -21.48 -16.30 30.44
N ASP A 447 -22.61 -16.85 30.88
CA ASP A 447 -23.47 -17.71 30.07
C ASP A 447 -24.26 -16.84 29.08
N PRO A 448 -24.16 -17.06 27.76
CA PRO A 448 -24.76 -16.19 26.75
C PRO A 448 -26.29 -16.23 26.75
N LEU A 449 -26.91 -17.31 27.25
CA LEU A 449 -28.37 -17.43 27.29
C LEU A 449 -28.97 -16.62 28.44
N THR A 450 -28.39 -16.74 29.64
CA THR A 450 -28.97 -16.19 30.88
C THR A 450 -28.30 -14.90 31.35
N GLY A 451 -27.08 -14.60 30.88
CA GLY A 451 -26.26 -13.47 31.34
C GLY A 451 -25.64 -13.66 32.73
N LEU A 452 -25.86 -14.80 33.39
CA LEU A 452 -25.23 -15.15 34.66
C LEU A 452 -23.76 -15.54 34.47
N TYR A 453 -23.00 -15.70 35.55
CA TYR A 453 -21.67 -16.27 35.44
C TYR A 453 -21.74 -17.69 34.86
N ASN A 454 -20.72 -18.08 34.08
CA ASN A 454 -20.62 -19.42 33.55
C ASN A 454 -19.93 -20.38 34.54
N GLN A 455 -19.95 -21.67 34.22
CA GLN A 455 -19.34 -22.73 35.02
C GLN A 455 -17.86 -22.47 35.37
N ARG A 456 -17.09 -21.98 34.38
CA ARG A 456 -15.66 -21.72 34.54
C ARG A 456 -15.42 -20.66 35.60
N LEU A 457 -16.05 -19.49 35.44
CA LEU A 457 -15.87 -18.40 36.39
C LEU A 457 -16.41 -18.76 37.77
N PHE A 458 -17.50 -19.53 37.87
CA PHE A 458 -17.99 -20.06 39.15
C PHE A 458 -16.92 -20.86 39.89
N ARG A 459 -16.22 -21.79 39.24
CA ARG A 459 -15.16 -22.59 39.89
C ARG A 459 -14.02 -21.72 40.42
N GLU A 460 -13.61 -20.71 39.65
CA GLU A 460 -12.60 -19.74 40.07
C GLU A 460 -13.07 -18.92 41.28
N LEU A 461 -14.31 -18.44 41.25
CA LEU A 461 -14.92 -17.67 42.34
C LEU A 461 -15.15 -18.50 43.61
N LEU A 462 -15.53 -19.77 43.49
CA LEU A 462 -15.65 -20.69 44.62
C LEU A 462 -14.28 -20.94 45.28
N GLY A 463 -13.23 -21.15 44.47
CA GLY A 463 -11.86 -21.28 44.97
C GLY A 463 -11.38 -20.01 45.66
N TYR A 464 -11.68 -18.84 45.09
CA TYR A 464 -11.40 -17.54 45.71
C TYR A 464 -12.14 -17.37 47.04
N GLU A 465 -13.43 -17.73 47.10
CA GLU A 465 -14.25 -17.64 48.31
C GLU A 465 -13.68 -18.50 49.42
N ILE A 466 -13.31 -19.75 49.14
CA ILE A 466 -12.66 -20.63 50.13
C ILE A 466 -11.37 -20.02 50.66
N GLY A 467 -10.50 -19.52 49.77
CA GLY A 467 -9.26 -18.85 50.17
C GLY A 467 -9.52 -17.58 51.00
N ARG A 468 -10.59 -16.83 50.71
CA ARG A 468 -11.01 -15.68 51.50
C ARG A 468 -11.51 -16.12 52.88
N SER A 469 -12.43 -17.06 52.94
CA SER A 469 -13.03 -17.58 54.17
C SER A 469 -12.02 -18.24 55.08
N GLN A 470 -11.03 -18.96 54.53
CA GLN A 470 -9.93 -19.52 55.31
C GLN A 470 -9.05 -18.43 55.95
N ARG A 471 -8.79 -17.31 55.26
CA ARG A 471 -7.99 -16.20 55.80
C ARG A 471 -8.73 -15.36 56.85
N HIS A 472 -10.04 -15.24 56.71
CA HIS A 472 -10.87 -14.38 57.55
C HIS A 472 -11.70 -15.13 58.59
N ASP A 473 -11.58 -16.46 58.66
CA ASP A 473 -12.35 -17.35 59.54
C ASP A 473 -13.88 -17.13 59.40
N THR A 474 -14.33 -17.00 58.15
CA THR A 474 -15.75 -16.81 57.81
C THR A 474 -16.38 -18.06 57.23
N THR A 475 -17.70 -18.17 57.36
CA THR A 475 -18.50 -19.25 56.77
C THR A 475 -19.24 -18.77 55.54
N PHE A 476 -19.55 -19.67 54.63
CA PHE A 476 -20.41 -19.38 53.48
C PHE A 476 -21.26 -20.60 53.13
N ALA A 477 -22.40 -20.35 52.48
CA ALA A 477 -23.30 -21.40 52.00
C ALA A 477 -23.16 -21.55 50.48
N LEU A 478 -23.02 -22.78 50.02
CA LEU A 478 -23.07 -23.17 48.62
C LEU A 478 -24.43 -23.83 48.35
N LEU A 479 -25.16 -23.35 47.35
CA LEU A 479 -26.42 -23.91 46.93
C LEU A 479 -26.30 -24.43 45.50
N MET A 480 -26.77 -25.66 45.27
CA MET A 480 -26.96 -26.26 43.95
C MET A 480 -28.47 -26.31 43.67
N LEU A 481 -28.90 -25.80 42.53
CA LEU A 481 -30.30 -25.69 42.14
C LEU A 481 -30.50 -26.34 40.78
N ASP A 482 -31.60 -27.07 40.63
CA ASP A 482 -32.03 -27.64 39.34
C ASP A 482 -33.48 -27.28 39.04
N LEU A 483 -33.75 -26.91 37.79
CA LEU A 483 -35.10 -26.66 37.29
C LEU A 483 -35.82 -27.99 37.01
N ASP A 484 -36.79 -28.31 37.87
CA ASP A 484 -37.48 -29.60 37.82
C ASP A 484 -38.23 -29.81 36.49
N ASN A 485 -38.03 -30.98 35.88
CA ASN A 485 -38.70 -31.40 34.65
C ASN A 485 -38.42 -30.52 33.43
N PHE A 486 -37.30 -29.79 33.40
CA PHE A 486 -36.94 -28.96 32.25
C PHE A 486 -36.90 -29.74 30.93
N LYS A 487 -36.37 -30.96 30.94
CA LYS A 487 -36.40 -31.85 29.76
C LYS A 487 -37.81 -32.05 29.19
N ASN A 488 -38.81 -32.27 30.05
CA ASN A 488 -40.20 -32.41 29.60
C ASN A 488 -40.76 -31.10 29.01
N VAL A 489 -40.24 -29.94 29.43
CA VAL A 489 -40.60 -28.65 28.84
C VAL A 489 -40.03 -28.54 27.44
N ASN A 490 -38.76 -28.88 27.25
CA ASN A 490 -38.12 -28.88 25.91
C ASN A 490 -38.79 -29.88 24.97
N ASP A 491 -38.98 -31.13 25.42
CA ASP A 491 -39.55 -32.20 24.61
C ASP A 491 -40.99 -31.89 24.16
N ARG A 492 -41.73 -31.07 24.93
CA ARG A 492 -43.15 -30.77 24.66
C ARG A 492 -43.38 -29.43 23.95
N TYR A 493 -42.57 -28.42 24.22
CA TYR A 493 -42.80 -27.05 23.75
C TYR A 493 -41.65 -26.48 22.90
N GLY A 494 -40.61 -27.28 22.66
CA GLY A 494 -39.44 -26.91 21.88
C GLY A 494 -38.40 -26.12 22.68
N HIS A 495 -37.16 -26.16 22.19
CA HIS A 495 -36.00 -25.52 22.82
C HIS A 495 -36.16 -23.99 22.93
N SER A 496 -36.75 -23.32 21.94
CA SER A 496 -36.98 -21.87 22.00
C SER A 496 -37.85 -21.44 23.19
N PHE A 497 -38.83 -22.26 23.59
CA PHE A 497 -39.61 -22.02 24.81
C PHE A 497 -38.82 -22.38 26.05
N GLY A 498 -38.02 -23.46 26.00
CA GLY A 498 -37.07 -23.84 27.06
C GLY A 498 -36.08 -22.73 27.40
N ASP A 499 -35.51 -22.08 26.38
CA ASP A 499 -34.58 -20.97 26.52
C ASP A 499 -35.20 -19.77 27.21
N GLN A 500 -36.41 -19.39 26.78
CA GLN A 500 -37.20 -18.35 27.46
C GLN A 500 -37.49 -18.73 28.92
N PHE A 501 -37.72 -20.02 29.17
CA PHE A 501 -37.97 -20.51 30.52
C PHE A 501 -36.74 -20.40 31.41
N LEU A 502 -35.56 -20.78 30.90
CA LEU A 502 -34.28 -20.64 31.60
C LEU A 502 -33.92 -19.17 31.84
N GLN A 503 -34.17 -18.28 30.88
CA GLN A 503 -33.96 -16.84 31.05
C GLN A 503 -34.84 -16.26 32.16
N ALA A 504 -36.12 -16.64 32.19
CA ALA A 504 -37.04 -16.20 33.22
C ALA A 504 -36.70 -16.79 34.60
N PHE A 505 -36.25 -18.05 34.63
CA PHE A 505 -35.74 -18.70 35.84
C PHE A 505 -34.52 -17.96 36.39
N ALA A 506 -33.51 -17.70 35.55
CA ALA A 506 -32.30 -16.97 35.89
C ALA A 506 -32.59 -15.57 36.45
N ARG A 507 -33.47 -14.80 35.80
CA ARG A 507 -33.90 -13.48 36.32
C ARG A 507 -34.55 -13.58 37.69
N THR A 508 -35.40 -14.59 37.89
CA THR A 508 -36.05 -14.83 39.19
C THR A 508 -35.03 -15.17 40.28
N LEU A 509 -33.98 -15.91 39.95
CA LEU A 509 -32.87 -16.18 40.86
C LEU A 509 -32.09 -14.91 41.20
N GLU A 510 -31.76 -14.09 40.21
CA GLU A 510 -31.02 -12.83 40.37
C GLU A 510 -31.77 -11.83 41.27
N GLU A 511 -33.09 -11.69 41.08
CA GLU A 511 -33.95 -10.88 41.95
C GLU A 511 -34.08 -11.45 43.38
N SER A 512 -33.78 -12.74 43.55
CA SER A 512 -33.88 -13.44 44.83
C SER A 512 -32.58 -13.43 45.64
N VAL A 513 -31.51 -12.80 45.15
CA VAL A 513 -30.20 -12.72 45.82
C VAL A 513 -29.79 -11.26 46.05
N ARG A 514 -28.83 -11.02 46.96
CA ARG A 514 -28.35 -9.65 47.24
C ARG A 514 -27.08 -9.34 46.44
N PRO A 515 -26.73 -8.05 46.25
CA PRO A 515 -25.42 -7.67 45.72
C PRO A 515 -24.30 -8.29 46.55
N GLY A 516 -23.36 -8.97 45.90
CA GLY A 516 -22.26 -9.69 46.53
C GLY A 516 -22.44 -11.21 46.61
N ASP A 517 -23.67 -11.73 46.45
CA ASP A 517 -23.90 -13.16 46.25
C ASP A 517 -23.46 -13.56 44.83
N ILE A 518 -22.92 -14.76 44.66
CA ILE A 518 -22.34 -15.23 43.39
C ILE A 518 -23.29 -16.24 42.76
N LEU A 519 -24.03 -15.80 41.75
CA LEU A 519 -24.97 -16.63 41.01
C LEU A 519 -24.38 -17.01 39.63
N ALA A 520 -24.38 -18.30 39.32
CA ALA A 520 -23.90 -18.81 38.04
C ALA A 520 -24.82 -19.90 37.49
N ARG A 521 -24.81 -20.08 36.16
CA ARG A 521 -25.38 -21.26 35.51
C ARG A 521 -24.26 -22.28 35.34
N TYR A 522 -24.42 -23.44 35.98
CA TYR A 522 -23.41 -24.48 35.96
C TYR A 522 -23.45 -25.27 34.64
N GLY A 523 -24.65 -25.52 34.10
CA GLY A 523 -24.87 -26.15 32.81
C GLY A 523 -26.30 -26.63 32.67
N GLY A 524 -26.85 -26.69 31.44
CA GLY A 524 -28.22 -27.18 31.22
C GLY A 524 -29.27 -26.42 32.06
N ASP A 525 -29.98 -27.15 32.92
CA ASP A 525 -30.97 -26.71 33.89
C ASP A 525 -30.43 -26.45 35.30
N GLU A 526 -29.11 -26.51 35.49
CA GLU A 526 -28.44 -26.41 36.78
C GLU A 526 -27.83 -25.03 37.04
N PHE A 527 -28.08 -24.51 38.24
CA PHE A 527 -27.62 -23.21 38.71
C PHE A 527 -26.95 -23.37 40.07
N VAL A 528 -25.95 -22.53 40.32
CA VAL A 528 -25.15 -22.55 41.54
C VAL A 528 -25.11 -21.17 42.17
N LEU A 529 -25.17 -21.13 43.49
CA LEU A 529 -25.17 -19.90 44.24
C LEU A 529 -24.21 -20.00 45.44
N VAL A 530 -23.25 -19.09 45.51
CA VAL A 530 -22.39 -18.91 46.68
C VAL A 530 -22.91 -17.71 47.46
N LEU A 531 -23.14 -17.93 48.76
CA LEU A 531 -23.59 -16.91 49.70
C LEU A 531 -22.47 -16.61 50.69
N PRO A 532 -21.62 -15.62 50.40
CA PRO A 532 -20.65 -15.10 51.35
C PRO A 532 -21.22 -14.83 52.74
N GLU A 533 -20.42 -15.10 53.78
CA GLU A 533 -20.72 -14.75 55.17
C GLU A 533 -22.10 -15.26 55.63
N SER A 534 -22.47 -16.45 55.17
CA SER A 534 -23.78 -17.06 55.39
C SER A 534 -23.63 -18.49 55.91
N GLY A 535 -24.25 -18.78 57.05
CA GLY A 535 -24.34 -20.13 57.60
C GLY A 535 -25.57 -20.88 57.09
N GLU A 536 -25.87 -22.02 57.73
CA GLU A 536 -26.98 -22.90 57.37
C GLU A 536 -28.34 -22.18 57.36
N GLU A 537 -28.65 -21.43 58.42
CA GLU A 537 -29.94 -20.73 58.55
C GLU A 537 -30.13 -19.70 57.42
N GLN A 538 -29.09 -18.92 57.12
CA GLN A 538 -29.12 -17.93 56.05
C GLN A 538 -29.25 -18.61 54.68
N GLY A 539 -28.48 -19.68 54.42
CA GLY A 539 -28.58 -20.46 53.19
C GLY A 539 -29.98 -21.02 52.99
N TYR A 540 -30.57 -21.63 54.02
CA TYR A 540 -31.94 -22.16 53.97
C TYR A 540 -32.99 -21.06 53.74
N ASN A 541 -32.83 -19.91 54.38
CA ASN A 541 -33.73 -18.77 54.20
C ASN A 541 -33.69 -18.22 52.76
N VAL A 542 -32.51 -18.17 52.14
CA VAL A 542 -32.35 -17.77 50.72
C VAL A 542 -32.93 -18.83 49.78
N ALA A 543 -32.64 -20.12 49.99
CA ALA A 543 -33.23 -21.22 49.22
C ALA A 543 -34.77 -21.21 49.26
N ARG A 544 -35.35 -20.94 50.43
CA ARG A 544 -36.80 -20.83 50.61
C ARG A 544 -37.39 -19.59 49.93
N ARG A 545 -36.65 -18.47 49.91
CA ARG A 545 -37.05 -17.27 49.16
C ARG A 545 -37.06 -17.55 47.67
N ILE A 546 -35.99 -18.16 47.15
CA ILE A 546 -35.87 -18.59 45.75
C ILE A 546 -37.04 -19.48 45.36
N THR A 547 -37.26 -20.58 46.09
CA THR A 547 -38.33 -21.56 45.80
C THR A 547 -39.70 -20.87 45.75
N ARG A 548 -40.02 -19.99 46.71
CA ARG A 548 -41.29 -19.24 46.74
C ARG A 548 -41.45 -18.24 45.59
N ASN A 549 -40.36 -17.66 45.09
CA ASN A 549 -40.41 -16.75 43.95
C ASN A 549 -40.57 -17.53 42.65
N LEU A 550 -39.90 -18.67 42.51
CA LEU A 550 -40.04 -19.59 41.38
C LEU A 550 -41.44 -20.19 41.28
N GLU A 551 -42.09 -20.52 42.39
CA GLU A 551 -43.49 -20.99 42.38
C GLU A 551 -44.48 -19.97 41.77
N LYS A 552 -44.13 -18.68 41.80
CA LYS A 552 -44.91 -17.60 41.18
C LYS A 552 -44.55 -17.38 39.71
N LEU A 553 -43.42 -17.92 39.25
CA LEU A 553 -43.01 -17.85 37.85
C LEU A 553 -43.90 -18.75 37.02
N VAL A 554 -44.76 -18.13 36.22
CA VAL A 554 -45.69 -18.81 35.30
C VAL A 554 -45.46 -18.27 33.90
N LEU A 555 -45.12 -19.16 32.98
CA LEU A 555 -45.03 -18.83 31.56
C LEU A 555 -46.21 -19.46 30.80
N VAL A 556 -46.68 -18.72 29.79
CA VAL A 556 -47.73 -19.18 28.89
C VAL A 556 -47.06 -19.86 27.70
N THR A 557 -47.39 -21.12 27.46
CA THR A 557 -46.84 -21.91 26.36
C THR A 557 -47.43 -21.46 25.01
N PRO A 558 -46.81 -21.83 23.88
CA PRO A 558 -47.36 -21.54 22.55
C PRO A 558 -48.81 -22.02 22.37
N ASP A 559 -49.17 -23.16 22.99
CA ASP A 559 -50.52 -23.72 22.97
C ASP A 559 -51.50 -23.09 23.99
N GLY A 560 -51.08 -22.04 24.70
CA GLY A 560 -51.91 -21.33 25.69
C GLY A 560 -51.99 -21.96 27.09
N ASN A 561 -51.21 -23.02 27.36
CA ASN A 561 -51.14 -23.65 28.69
C ASN A 561 -50.24 -22.83 29.63
N ARG A 562 -50.38 -23.04 30.94
CA ARG A 562 -49.54 -22.38 31.97
C ARG A 562 -48.58 -23.38 32.58
N VAL A 563 -47.28 -23.14 32.45
CA VAL A 563 -46.22 -23.95 33.06
C VAL A 563 -45.65 -23.18 34.26
N ARG A 564 -45.50 -23.88 35.38
CA ARG A 564 -44.90 -23.33 36.61
C ARG A 564 -43.48 -23.83 36.75
N ALA A 565 -42.58 -22.96 37.22
CA ALA A 565 -41.24 -23.39 37.62
C ALA A 565 -41.27 -23.97 39.04
N THR A 566 -40.60 -25.10 39.21
CA THR A 566 -40.23 -25.62 40.54
C THR A 566 -38.75 -25.97 40.52
N SER A 567 -38.12 -25.96 41.68
CA SER A 567 -36.69 -26.24 41.78
C SER A 567 -36.39 -27.19 42.92
N SER A 568 -35.45 -28.09 42.69
CA SER A 568 -34.82 -28.87 43.75
C SER A 568 -33.51 -28.18 44.15
N VAL A 569 -33.31 -27.96 45.46
CA VAL A 569 -32.19 -27.18 46.00
C VAL A 569 -31.42 -28.01 47.03
N GLY A 570 -30.12 -28.15 46.84
CA GLY A 570 -29.19 -28.72 47.81
C GLY A 570 -28.30 -27.64 48.41
N ILE A 571 -28.01 -27.73 49.71
CA ILE A 571 -27.20 -26.74 50.43
C ILE A 571 -25.99 -27.43 51.05
N ALA A 572 -24.80 -26.84 50.94
CA ALA A 572 -23.61 -27.22 51.69
C ALA A 572 -22.96 -26.00 52.38
N ILE A 573 -22.37 -26.19 53.55
CA ILE A 573 -21.84 -25.10 54.38
C ILE A 573 -20.34 -25.27 54.56
N TYR A 574 -19.57 -24.25 54.17
CA TYR A 574 -18.13 -24.19 54.43
C TYR A 574 -17.86 -23.52 55.79
N PRO A 575 -16.91 -24.02 56.60
CA PRO A 575 -16.12 -25.24 56.43
C PRO A 575 -16.78 -26.49 57.07
N HIS A 576 -18.05 -26.39 57.50
CA HIS A 576 -18.72 -27.44 58.30
C HIS A 576 -18.83 -28.79 57.58
N HIS A 577 -19.25 -28.79 56.31
CA HIS A 577 -19.45 -30.02 55.54
C HIS A 577 -18.21 -30.44 54.76
N SER A 578 -17.39 -29.49 54.31
CA SER A 578 -16.07 -29.76 53.76
C SER A 578 -15.21 -28.49 53.68
N GLN A 579 -13.88 -28.67 53.72
CA GLN A 579 -12.89 -27.63 53.47
C GLN A 579 -12.39 -27.62 52.00
N ASN A 580 -12.68 -28.67 51.23
CA ASN A 580 -12.28 -28.79 49.83
C ASN A 580 -13.40 -28.29 48.91
N PRO A 581 -13.12 -27.43 47.91
CA PRO A 581 -14.11 -26.94 46.95
C PRO A 581 -14.89 -28.05 46.25
N THR A 582 -14.19 -29.10 45.80
CA THR A 582 -14.79 -30.21 45.06
C THR A 582 -15.74 -30.99 45.96
N ASP A 583 -15.31 -31.34 47.16
CA ASP A 583 -16.13 -32.10 48.11
C ASP A 583 -17.35 -31.30 48.60
N LEU A 584 -17.18 -29.99 48.80
CA LEU A 584 -18.27 -29.09 49.17
C LEU A 584 -19.32 -29.01 48.05
N PHE A 585 -18.86 -28.96 46.80
CA PHE A 585 -19.73 -29.01 45.63
C PHE A 585 -20.48 -30.34 45.53
N VAL A 586 -19.77 -31.47 45.64
CA VAL A 586 -20.37 -32.82 45.63
C VAL A 586 -21.41 -32.97 46.74
N MET A 587 -21.18 -32.38 47.91
CA MET A 587 -22.17 -32.35 48.99
C MET A 587 -23.44 -31.60 48.60
N ALA A 588 -23.30 -30.38 48.04
CA ALA A 588 -24.45 -29.58 47.61
C ALA A 588 -25.24 -30.29 46.50
N ASP A 589 -24.55 -30.91 45.55
CA ASP A 589 -25.16 -31.67 44.45
C ASP A 589 -25.91 -32.92 44.94
N ASN A 590 -25.32 -33.71 45.84
CA ASN A 590 -26.01 -34.85 46.45
C ASN A 590 -27.28 -34.44 47.19
N MET A 591 -27.25 -33.30 47.89
CA MET A 591 -28.43 -32.77 48.55
C MET A 591 -29.50 -32.33 47.55
N MET A 592 -29.11 -31.70 46.45
CA MET A 592 -30.04 -31.35 45.38
C MET A 592 -30.69 -32.63 44.79
N TYR A 593 -29.90 -33.68 44.57
CA TYR A 593 -30.42 -34.95 44.08
C TYR A 593 -31.36 -35.63 45.10
N LYS A 594 -31.04 -35.55 46.39
CA LYS A 594 -31.94 -35.99 47.47
C LYS A 594 -33.26 -35.23 47.44
N ALA A 595 -33.23 -33.91 47.25
CA ALA A 595 -34.42 -33.08 47.08
C ALA A 595 -35.27 -33.52 45.86
N LYS A 596 -34.62 -33.88 44.73
CA LYS A 596 -35.30 -34.46 43.57
C LYS A 596 -36.00 -35.79 43.92
N ARG A 597 -35.31 -36.69 44.63
CA ARG A 597 -35.84 -38.00 45.03
C ARG A 597 -36.95 -37.92 46.07
N SER A 598 -36.95 -36.88 46.92
CA SER A 598 -37.96 -36.67 47.96
C SER A 598 -39.27 -36.06 47.46
N GLY A 599 -39.46 -35.96 46.13
CA GLY A 599 -40.70 -35.47 45.53
C GLY A 599 -40.58 -34.17 44.74
N LYS A 600 -39.35 -33.65 44.53
CA LYS A 600 -39.06 -32.39 43.83
C LYS A 600 -39.62 -31.16 44.54
N ASN A 601 -39.34 -29.95 44.04
CA ASN A 601 -39.72 -28.69 44.69
C ASN A 601 -39.35 -28.63 46.19
N ALA A 602 -38.15 -29.09 46.53
CA ALA A 602 -37.72 -29.29 47.91
C ALA A 602 -36.32 -28.72 48.15
N ILE A 603 -36.01 -28.46 49.42
CA ILE A 603 -34.70 -28.00 49.87
C ILE A 603 -34.14 -29.08 50.78
N ALA A 604 -32.91 -29.51 50.50
CA ALA A 604 -32.18 -30.46 51.34
C ALA A 604 -30.90 -29.81 51.88
N VAL A 605 -30.67 -30.04 53.16
CA VAL A 605 -29.47 -29.68 53.90
C VAL A 605 -28.95 -30.98 54.51
N PRO A 606 -27.64 -31.26 54.47
CA PRO A 606 -27.09 -32.52 54.95
C PRO A 606 -27.03 -32.48 56.47
N ASP A 607 -27.46 -33.56 57.12
CA ASP A 607 -27.16 -33.80 58.53
C ASP A 607 -25.82 -34.53 58.71
N ASP A 608 -25.30 -34.62 59.94
CA ASP A 608 -23.98 -35.24 60.21
C ASP A 608 -23.87 -36.70 59.75
N ASN A 609 -24.98 -37.47 59.76
CA ASN A 609 -24.98 -38.84 59.26
C ASN A 609 -25.00 -38.88 57.73
N GLU A 610 -25.71 -37.94 57.11
CA GLU A 610 -25.77 -37.79 55.65
C GLU A 610 -24.47 -37.27 55.07
N VAL A 611 -23.74 -36.43 55.79
CA VAL A 611 -22.37 -36.05 55.43
C VAL A 611 -21.52 -37.32 55.33
N ALA A 612 -21.56 -38.17 56.36
CA ALA A 612 -20.82 -39.43 56.36
C ALA A 612 -21.31 -40.41 55.28
N GLU A 613 -22.62 -40.47 55.00
CA GLU A 613 -23.21 -41.32 53.97
C GLU A 613 -22.84 -40.87 52.56
N VAL A 614 -22.86 -39.58 52.26
CA VAL A 614 -22.42 -39.03 50.97
C VAL A 614 -20.95 -39.35 50.74
N PHE A 615 -20.09 -39.12 51.73
CA PHE A 615 -18.68 -39.49 51.62
C PHE A 615 -18.47 -41.02 51.52
N ARG A 616 -19.33 -41.83 52.14
CA ARG A 616 -19.33 -43.28 51.99
C ARG A 616 -19.76 -43.71 50.59
N GLU A 617 -20.81 -43.14 50.01
CA GLU A 617 -21.25 -43.43 48.64
C GLU A 617 -20.19 -43.01 47.61
N VAL A 618 -19.54 -41.87 47.82
CA VAL A 618 -18.39 -41.44 47.01
C VAL A 618 -17.22 -42.42 47.17
N GLY A 619 -16.94 -42.87 48.40
CA GLY A 619 -15.94 -43.89 48.69
C GLY A 619 -16.26 -45.23 48.01
N GLU A 620 -17.51 -45.70 48.09
CA GLU A 620 -17.98 -46.93 47.46
C GLU A 620 -17.90 -46.86 45.93
N LYS A 621 -18.22 -45.70 45.32
CA LYS A 621 -18.03 -45.49 43.88
C LYS A 621 -16.56 -45.47 43.48
N ASN A 622 -15.71 -44.81 44.28
CA ASN A 622 -14.26 -44.82 44.05
C ASN A 622 -13.70 -46.25 44.12
N GLU A 623 -14.07 -47.01 45.15
CA GLU A 623 -13.70 -48.42 45.30
C GLU A 623 -14.23 -49.27 44.15
N MET A 624 -15.48 -49.08 43.73
CA MET A 624 -16.09 -49.80 42.61
C MET A 624 -15.33 -49.55 41.30
N ILE A 625 -14.93 -48.31 41.00
CA ILE A 625 -14.14 -47.97 39.81
C ILE A 625 -12.73 -48.58 39.89
N LEU A 626 -12.07 -48.46 41.05
CA LEU A 626 -10.73 -49.02 41.26
C LEU A 626 -10.73 -50.55 41.17
N ASN A 627 -11.70 -51.21 41.80
CA ASN A 627 -11.91 -52.65 41.73
C ASN A 627 -12.24 -53.09 40.30
N ALA A 628 -13.11 -52.35 39.59
CA ALA A 628 -13.43 -52.66 38.20
C ALA A 628 -12.19 -52.59 37.29
N LEU A 629 -11.30 -51.64 37.55
CA LEU A 629 -10.04 -51.50 36.83
C LEU A 629 -9.06 -52.64 37.14
N GLU A 630 -8.91 -53.00 38.43
CA GLU A 630 -8.03 -54.09 38.90
C GLU A 630 -8.51 -55.47 38.44
N GLU A 631 -9.81 -55.73 38.56
CA GLU A 631 -10.46 -56.99 38.17
C GLU A 631 -10.76 -57.08 36.67
N ARG A 632 -10.37 -56.06 35.89
CA ARG A 632 -10.59 -55.95 34.45
C ARG A 632 -12.07 -56.10 34.06
N ARG A 633 -12.99 -55.45 34.77
CA ARG A 633 -14.45 -55.45 34.54
C ARG A 633 -14.94 -54.34 33.62
N ILE A 634 -14.03 -53.55 33.05
CA ILE A 634 -14.36 -52.57 32.01
C ILE A 634 -14.61 -53.30 30.70
N GLU A 635 -15.72 -53.02 30.03
CA GLU A 635 -16.15 -53.72 28.82
C GLU A 635 -16.45 -52.76 27.67
N PRO A 636 -16.07 -53.13 26.43
CA PRO A 636 -16.41 -52.38 25.24
C PRO A 636 -17.85 -52.64 24.81
N PHE A 637 -18.60 -51.56 24.56
CA PHE A 637 -19.85 -51.59 23.81
C PHE A 637 -19.66 -50.79 22.53
N PHE A 638 -20.28 -51.24 21.45
CA PHE A 638 -20.15 -50.68 20.12
C PHE A 638 -21.51 -50.16 19.66
N GLN A 639 -21.58 -48.88 19.31
CA GLN A 639 -22.77 -48.31 18.69
C GLN A 639 -22.57 -48.25 17.17
N PRO A 640 -23.47 -48.86 16.37
CA PRO A 640 -23.30 -48.89 14.93
C PRO A 640 -23.56 -47.52 14.30
N ILE A 641 -22.72 -47.18 13.32
CA ILE A 641 -22.83 -46.00 12.47
C ILE A 641 -22.93 -46.49 11.02
N VAL A 642 -24.02 -46.13 10.34
CA VAL A 642 -24.35 -46.63 9.01
C VAL A 642 -23.89 -45.66 7.93
N ASP A 643 -23.33 -46.19 6.84
CA ASP A 643 -23.07 -45.44 5.61
C ASP A 643 -24.37 -45.23 4.84
N LEU A 644 -24.74 -43.97 4.62
CA LEU A 644 -26.02 -43.61 4.00
C LEU A 644 -26.07 -43.88 2.49
N LYS A 645 -24.92 -44.12 1.84
CA LYS A 645 -24.81 -44.47 0.41
C LYS A 645 -24.92 -45.96 0.19
N THR A 646 -24.31 -46.76 1.03
CA THR A 646 -24.24 -48.23 0.87
C THR A 646 -25.26 -48.97 1.72
N GLY A 647 -25.72 -48.36 2.82
CA GLY A 647 -26.54 -49.01 3.83
C GLY A 647 -25.79 -50.02 4.70
N GLU A 648 -24.46 -50.09 4.57
CA GLU A 648 -23.59 -50.97 5.37
C GLU A 648 -23.16 -50.30 6.67
N ILE A 649 -22.88 -51.10 7.69
CA ILE A 649 -22.37 -50.60 8.97
C ILE A 649 -20.85 -50.66 8.90
N ALA A 650 -20.28 -49.56 8.43
CA ALA A 650 -18.85 -49.42 8.20
C ALA A 650 -18.09 -48.93 9.45
N ILE A 651 -18.80 -48.38 10.43
CA ILE A 651 -18.20 -47.66 11.56
C ILE A 651 -18.91 -48.08 12.87
N HIS A 652 -18.17 -48.18 13.98
CA HIS A 652 -18.77 -48.21 15.32
C HIS A 652 -18.10 -47.22 16.27
N GLU A 653 -18.90 -46.56 17.11
CA GLU A 653 -18.39 -45.81 18.25
C GLU A 653 -18.17 -46.74 19.45
N LEU A 654 -17.00 -46.62 20.07
CA LEU A 654 -16.60 -47.36 21.25
C LEU A 654 -17.06 -46.64 22.52
N LEU A 655 -17.91 -47.31 23.29
CA LEU A 655 -18.50 -46.80 24.51
C LEU A 655 -18.07 -47.65 25.72
N MET A 656 -17.60 -46.97 26.76
CA MET A 656 -17.16 -47.62 28.00
C MET A 656 -18.35 -48.06 28.85
N ARG A 657 -18.28 -49.27 29.40
CA ARG A 657 -19.21 -49.78 30.42
C ARG A 657 -18.45 -50.48 31.55
N ILE A 658 -18.97 -50.43 32.77
CA ILE A 658 -18.49 -51.25 33.89
C ILE A 658 -19.47 -52.38 34.15
N ARG A 659 -18.97 -53.62 34.22
CA ARG A 659 -19.78 -54.77 34.65
C ARG A 659 -19.70 -54.94 36.17
N GLU A 660 -20.85 -54.90 36.83
CA GLU A 660 -21.00 -55.09 38.28
C GLU A 660 -22.02 -56.22 38.52
N GLY A 661 -21.53 -57.46 38.64
CA GLY A 661 -22.37 -58.66 38.63
C GLY A 661 -23.18 -58.77 37.32
N ASP A 662 -24.50 -58.87 37.44
CA ASP A 662 -25.42 -58.90 36.28
C ASP A 662 -25.75 -57.51 35.72
N LYS A 663 -25.31 -56.43 36.40
CA LYS A 663 -25.59 -55.05 35.98
C LYS A 663 -24.47 -54.50 35.10
N VAL A 664 -24.85 -53.69 34.11
CA VAL A 664 -23.93 -52.94 33.26
C VAL A 664 -24.16 -51.46 33.52
N ILE A 665 -23.14 -50.78 34.01
CA ILE A 665 -23.17 -49.37 34.40
C ILE A 665 -22.65 -48.53 33.22
N SER A 666 -23.37 -47.45 32.89
CA SER A 666 -23.03 -46.55 31.79
C SER A 666 -21.95 -45.54 32.17
N ALA A 667 -21.13 -45.10 31.20
CA ALA A 667 -20.05 -44.14 31.45
C ALA A 667 -20.52 -42.85 32.13
N TYR A 668 -21.71 -42.35 31.77
CA TYR A 668 -22.32 -41.17 32.38
C TYR A 668 -22.44 -41.25 33.91
N GLU A 669 -22.57 -42.45 34.48
CA GLU A 669 -22.75 -42.63 35.93
C GLU A 669 -21.43 -42.61 36.73
N PHE A 670 -20.28 -42.83 36.07
CA PHE A 670 -18.99 -43.00 36.75
C PHE A 670 -17.83 -42.16 36.17
N ILE A 671 -17.95 -41.61 34.97
CA ILE A 671 -16.82 -40.95 34.29
C ILE A 671 -16.30 -39.74 35.05
N GLU A 672 -17.19 -38.89 35.59
CA GLU A 672 -16.82 -37.73 36.41
C GLU A 672 -16.06 -38.16 37.68
N VAL A 673 -16.50 -39.24 38.31
CA VAL A 673 -15.82 -39.80 39.49
C VAL A 673 -14.44 -40.33 39.09
N ALA A 674 -14.35 -41.06 37.98
CA ALA A 674 -13.09 -41.59 37.45
C ALA A 674 -12.09 -40.47 37.08
N GLU A 675 -12.57 -39.34 36.57
CA GLU A 675 -11.77 -38.15 36.27
C GLU A 675 -11.22 -37.50 37.54
N ASN A 676 -12.05 -37.40 38.58
CA ASN A 676 -11.68 -36.81 39.86
C ASN A 676 -10.61 -37.63 40.58
N ILE A 677 -10.68 -38.96 40.52
CA ILE A 677 -9.63 -39.84 41.08
C ILE A 677 -8.45 -40.08 40.12
N GLY A 678 -8.51 -39.54 38.90
CA GLY A 678 -7.39 -39.54 37.94
C GLY A 678 -7.10 -40.89 37.26
N VAL A 679 -8.09 -41.79 37.16
CA VAL A 679 -7.89 -43.15 36.61
C VAL A 679 -8.41 -43.36 35.19
N VAL A 680 -9.08 -42.37 34.58
CA VAL A 680 -9.70 -42.48 33.24
C VAL A 680 -8.73 -43.02 32.19
N HIS A 681 -7.52 -42.49 32.10
CA HIS A 681 -6.51 -42.97 31.15
C HIS A 681 -6.23 -44.48 31.27
N ARG A 682 -6.23 -45.03 32.49
CA ARG A 682 -6.06 -46.49 32.72
C ARG A 682 -7.29 -47.27 32.25
N MET A 683 -8.47 -46.70 32.42
CA MET A 683 -9.73 -47.26 31.95
C MET A 683 -9.79 -47.28 30.43
N ASP A 684 -9.41 -46.18 29.77
CA ASP A 684 -9.33 -46.06 28.31
C ASP A 684 -8.39 -47.12 27.73
N TYR A 685 -7.21 -47.31 28.32
CA TYR A 685 -6.30 -48.37 27.86
C TYR A 685 -6.93 -49.77 27.93
N GLN A 686 -7.55 -50.10 29.07
CA GLN A 686 -8.17 -51.41 29.25
C GLN A 686 -9.34 -51.61 28.29
N LEU A 687 -10.11 -50.55 28.03
CA LEU A 687 -11.20 -50.54 27.07
C LEU A 687 -10.69 -50.77 25.64
N ILE A 688 -9.68 -50.00 25.20
CA ILE A 688 -9.08 -50.08 23.87
C ILE A 688 -8.43 -51.45 23.64
N GLU A 689 -7.69 -51.96 24.62
CA GLU A 689 -7.08 -53.29 24.57
C GLU A 689 -8.14 -54.37 24.32
N LYS A 690 -9.22 -54.40 25.10
CA LYS A 690 -10.33 -55.35 24.91
C LYS A 690 -11.07 -55.14 23.59
N ALA A 691 -11.25 -53.89 23.16
CA ALA A 691 -11.88 -53.60 21.89
C ALA A 691 -11.03 -54.15 20.73
N PHE A 692 -9.71 -54.01 20.78
CA PHE A 692 -8.79 -54.51 19.76
C PHE A 692 -8.72 -56.03 19.73
N GLU A 693 -8.67 -56.68 20.90
CA GLU A 693 -8.82 -58.14 21.02
C GLU A 693 -10.10 -58.63 20.34
N GLN A 694 -11.21 -57.91 20.53
CA GLN A 694 -12.49 -58.27 19.95
C GLN A 694 -12.57 -58.03 18.44
N ILE A 695 -11.98 -56.93 17.95
CA ILE A 695 -11.87 -56.64 16.51
C ILE A 695 -11.08 -57.74 15.80
N GLU A 696 -9.96 -58.18 16.39
CA GLU A 696 -9.14 -59.27 15.87
C GLU A 696 -9.94 -60.59 15.86
N ALA A 697 -10.58 -60.93 16.99
CA ALA A 697 -11.36 -62.16 17.12
C ALA A 697 -12.53 -62.25 16.13
N GLN A 698 -13.23 -61.13 15.89
CA GLN A 698 -14.36 -61.06 14.96
C GLN A 698 -13.94 -60.76 13.52
N LYS A 699 -12.64 -60.52 13.26
CA LYS A 699 -12.07 -60.10 11.96
C LYS A 699 -12.79 -58.89 11.37
N TYR A 700 -13.29 -57.99 12.22
CA TYR A 700 -13.99 -56.80 11.79
C TYR A 700 -13.04 -55.91 10.99
N GLN A 701 -13.51 -55.36 9.85
CA GLN A 701 -12.72 -54.55 8.93
C GLN A 701 -13.15 -53.07 8.89
N GLY A 702 -14.23 -52.71 9.56
CA GLY A 702 -14.69 -51.32 9.61
C GLY A 702 -13.85 -50.44 10.55
N GLN A 703 -14.23 -49.17 10.64
CA GLN A 703 -13.60 -48.18 11.51
C GLN A 703 -14.18 -48.24 12.93
N ILE A 704 -13.38 -47.79 13.90
CA ILE A 704 -13.75 -47.66 15.30
C ILE A 704 -13.45 -46.24 15.76
N PHE A 705 -14.46 -45.61 16.33
CA PHE A 705 -14.38 -44.26 16.89
C PHE A 705 -14.16 -44.37 18.39
N ILE A 706 -13.18 -43.63 18.90
CA ILE A 706 -12.73 -43.70 20.29
C ILE A 706 -12.70 -42.29 20.85
N ASN A 707 -13.50 -42.05 21.89
CA ASN A 707 -13.48 -40.81 22.64
C ASN A 707 -12.10 -40.55 23.25
N LEU A 708 -11.55 -39.36 23.03
CA LEU A 708 -10.25 -38.94 23.53
C LEU A 708 -10.40 -37.79 24.54
N SER A 709 -10.17 -38.07 25.83
CA SER A 709 -10.17 -37.04 26.86
C SER A 709 -8.91 -36.15 26.77
N PRO A 710 -9.03 -34.81 26.87
CA PRO A 710 -7.93 -33.87 26.95
C PRO A 710 -6.96 -34.11 28.11
N ARG A 711 -7.41 -34.76 29.19
CA ARG A 711 -6.52 -35.13 30.31
C ARG A 711 -5.58 -36.29 29.95
N SER A 712 -5.99 -37.16 29.03
CA SER A 712 -5.13 -38.23 28.50
C SER A 712 -3.98 -37.68 27.66
N LEU A 713 -4.08 -36.44 27.15
CA LEU A 713 -3.03 -35.73 26.39
C LEU A 713 -1.79 -35.38 27.24
N ILE A 714 -1.97 -35.22 28.56
CA ILE A 714 -0.89 -34.84 29.49
C ILE A 714 0.07 -36.02 29.73
N ILE A 715 -0.40 -37.25 29.48
CA ILE A 715 0.35 -38.48 29.73
C ILE A 715 0.98 -38.91 28.39
N GLY A 716 2.21 -38.43 28.13
CA GLY A 716 2.94 -38.70 26.88
C GLY A 716 3.13 -40.17 26.50
N GLU A 717 2.85 -41.12 27.41
CA GLU A 717 2.91 -42.56 27.17
C GLU A 717 1.62 -43.14 26.55
N PHE A 718 0.49 -42.42 26.57
CA PHE A 718 -0.81 -42.87 26.03
C PHE A 718 -0.74 -43.31 24.58
N ILE A 719 -0.14 -42.48 23.75
CA ILE A 719 -0.12 -42.71 22.30
C ILE A 719 0.81 -43.84 21.89
N GLY A 720 2.02 -43.86 22.44
CA GLY A 720 2.96 -44.95 22.16
C GLY A 720 2.37 -46.32 22.47
N ARG A 721 1.57 -46.40 23.55
CA ARG A 721 0.94 -47.65 23.96
C ARG A 721 -0.29 -48.02 23.12
N VAL A 722 -1.16 -47.07 22.75
CA VAL A 722 -2.29 -47.35 21.85
C VAL A 722 -1.81 -47.74 20.45
N HIS A 723 -0.78 -47.07 19.90
CA HIS A 723 -0.15 -47.48 18.66
C HIS A 723 0.49 -48.87 18.75
N GLY A 724 1.14 -49.17 19.87
CA GLY A 724 1.65 -50.52 20.16
C GLY A 724 0.55 -51.59 20.16
N LEU A 725 -0.60 -51.30 20.77
CA LEU A 725 -1.76 -52.20 20.78
C LEU A 725 -2.34 -52.41 19.37
N ALA A 726 -2.52 -51.34 18.59
CA ALA A 726 -3.02 -51.44 17.23
C ALA A 726 -2.11 -52.34 16.38
N ARG A 727 -0.79 -52.15 16.47
CA ARG A 727 0.21 -52.98 15.78
C ARG A 727 0.18 -54.45 16.25
N ALA A 728 0.05 -54.69 17.55
CA ALA A 728 0.02 -56.03 18.12
C ALA A 728 -1.18 -56.86 17.61
N HIS A 729 -2.34 -56.22 17.44
CA HIS A 729 -3.58 -56.84 16.95
C HIS A 729 -3.80 -56.71 15.43
N GLN A 730 -2.79 -56.24 14.68
CA GLN A 730 -2.84 -56.08 13.22
C GLN A 730 -4.00 -55.18 12.74
N ILE A 731 -4.27 -54.12 13.50
CA ILE A 731 -5.28 -53.11 13.16
C ILE A 731 -4.56 -51.93 12.50
N ASP A 732 -4.94 -51.62 11.26
CA ASP A 732 -4.44 -50.44 10.57
C ASP A 732 -4.84 -49.16 11.32
N ALA A 733 -3.89 -48.25 11.56
CA ALA A 733 -4.11 -47.04 12.34
C ALA A 733 -5.22 -46.14 11.75
N GLU A 734 -5.38 -46.12 10.42
CA GLU A 734 -6.41 -45.36 9.71
C GLU A 734 -7.85 -45.80 10.06
N ARG A 735 -8.00 -47.02 10.60
CA ARG A 735 -9.29 -47.55 11.04
C ARG A 735 -9.67 -47.08 12.43
N VAL A 736 -8.74 -46.48 13.17
CA VAL A 736 -8.97 -45.94 14.50
C VAL A 736 -9.12 -44.42 14.37
N VAL A 737 -10.30 -43.93 14.72
CA VAL A 737 -10.65 -42.51 14.66
C VAL A 737 -10.80 -42.00 16.08
N PHE A 738 -10.03 -41.00 16.47
CA PHE A 738 -10.17 -40.36 17.78
C PHE A 738 -11.16 -39.21 17.72
N GLU A 739 -12.10 -39.19 18.66
CA GLU A 739 -13.12 -38.15 18.80
C GLU A 739 -12.65 -37.10 19.82
N LEU A 740 -12.65 -35.84 19.40
CA LEU A 740 -12.40 -34.68 20.26
C LEU A 740 -13.73 -33.98 20.54
N THR A 741 -14.09 -33.84 21.83
CA THR A 741 -15.32 -33.15 22.22
C THR A 741 -15.14 -31.63 22.23
N GLU A 742 -16.16 -30.87 21.81
CA GLU A 742 -16.14 -29.40 21.85
C GLU A 742 -16.20 -28.85 23.29
N ARG A 743 -16.88 -29.57 24.20
CA ARG A 743 -17.26 -29.09 25.53
C ARG A 743 -16.09 -29.02 26.52
N GLU A 744 -14.99 -29.71 26.25
CA GLU A 744 -13.85 -29.73 27.16
C GLU A 744 -12.90 -28.55 26.90
N THR A 745 -12.81 -27.64 27.88
CA THR A 745 -11.90 -26.47 27.78
C THR A 745 -10.45 -26.92 27.89
N VAL A 746 -9.72 -26.88 26.77
CA VAL A 746 -8.29 -27.17 26.72
C VAL A 746 -7.53 -25.94 27.23
N SER A 747 -6.84 -26.08 28.37
CA SER A 747 -6.04 -24.99 28.96
C SER A 747 -4.79 -24.63 28.15
N ASN A 748 -4.37 -25.49 27.21
CA ASN A 748 -3.23 -25.25 26.32
C ASN A 748 -3.47 -25.82 24.91
N MET A 749 -4.03 -24.99 24.02
CA MET A 749 -4.35 -25.37 22.64
C MET A 749 -3.14 -25.82 21.83
N SER A 750 -1.97 -25.21 22.06
CA SER A 750 -0.72 -25.57 21.35
C SER A 750 -0.22 -26.98 21.70
N LEU A 751 -0.49 -27.46 22.92
CA LEU A 751 -0.15 -28.82 23.32
C LEU A 751 -1.04 -29.84 22.60
N LEU A 752 -2.35 -29.56 22.52
CA LEU A 752 -3.29 -30.39 21.78
C LEU A 752 -2.97 -30.42 20.28
N GLU A 753 -2.58 -29.29 19.69
CA GLU A 753 -2.17 -29.23 18.28
C GLU A 753 -1.03 -30.16 17.95
N LYS A 754 0.05 -30.06 18.74
CA LYS A 754 1.20 -30.94 18.58
C LYS A 754 0.79 -32.40 18.73
N PHE A 755 -0.07 -32.70 19.71
CA PHE A 755 -0.53 -34.05 19.97
C PHE A 755 -1.33 -34.65 18.82
N VAL A 756 -2.29 -33.90 18.27
CA VAL A 756 -3.11 -34.35 17.13
C VAL A 756 -2.24 -34.57 15.91
N LEU A 757 -1.27 -33.68 15.66
CA LEU A 757 -0.32 -33.83 14.55
C LEU A 757 0.57 -35.07 14.71
N ASP A 758 1.09 -35.33 15.90
CA ASP A 758 1.93 -36.50 16.19
C ASP A 758 1.14 -37.81 15.93
N LEU A 759 -0.11 -37.88 16.36
CA LEU A 759 -0.99 -39.02 16.10
C LEU A 759 -1.34 -39.18 14.61
N LYS A 760 -1.54 -38.07 13.90
CA LYS A 760 -1.77 -38.11 12.46
C LYS A 760 -0.57 -38.65 11.69
N LEU A 761 0.65 -38.33 12.13
CA LEU A 761 1.88 -38.87 11.55
C LEU A 761 1.99 -40.39 11.76
N GLU A 762 1.41 -40.93 12.83
CA GLU A 762 1.32 -42.37 13.09
C GLU A 762 0.16 -43.06 12.34
N GLY A 763 -0.61 -42.31 11.54
CA GLY A 763 -1.66 -42.82 10.65
C GLY A 763 -3.08 -42.85 11.23
N PHE A 764 -3.30 -42.30 12.43
CA PHE A 764 -4.64 -42.25 13.04
C PHE A 764 -5.51 -41.16 12.43
N ASN A 765 -6.83 -41.36 12.46
CA ASN A 765 -7.81 -40.38 12.00
C ASN A 765 -8.46 -39.64 13.17
N PHE A 766 -9.06 -38.47 12.90
CA PHE A 766 -9.69 -37.62 13.90
C PHE A 766 -11.08 -37.17 13.49
N ALA A 767 -11.96 -37.14 14.48
CA ALA A 767 -13.30 -36.61 14.40
C ALA A 767 -13.48 -35.48 15.41
N ILE A 768 -14.25 -34.45 15.05
CA ILE A 768 -14.81 -33.52 16.03
C ILE A 768 -16.20 -34.02 16.41
N ASP A 769 -16.44 -34.15 17.71
CA ASP A 769 -17.71 -34.54 18.30
C ASP A 769 -18.52 -33.33 18.77
N ASP A 770 -19.85 -33.45 18.85
CA ASP A 770 -20.78 -32.37 19.23
C ASP A 770 -20.63 -31.07 18.40
N PHE A 771 -20.36 -31.18 17.09
CA PHE A 771 -20.10 -30.03 16.23
C PHE A 771 -21.35 -29.14 16.07
N GLY A 772 -21.23 -27.89 16.52
CA GLY A 772 -22.30 -26.88 16.48
C GLY A 772 -22.80 -26.43 17.85
N SER A 773 -22.40 -27.13 18.92
CA SER A 773 -22.80 -26.86 20.31
C SER A 773 -22.20 -25.57 20.90
N GLY A 774 -21.15 -25.00 20.28
CA GLY A 774 -20.48 -23.79 20.75
C GLY A 774 -19.79 -22.96 19.65
N PHE A 775 -19.10 -21.88 20.09
CA PHE A 775 -18.38 -20.96 19.19
C PHE A 775 -16.99 -21.48 18.76
N SER A 776 -16.54 -22.62 19.31
CA SER A 776 -15.15 -23.07 19.23
C SER A 776 -14.91 -24.09 18.12
N SER A 777 -15.95 -24.72 17.55
CA SER A 777 -15.83 -25.81 16.57
C SER A 777 -15.03 -25.42 15.31
N TYR A 778 -15.15 -24.17 14.85
CA TYR A 778 -14.35 -23.64 13.73
C TYR A 778 -12.87 -23.47 14.07
N HIS A 779 -12.55 -23.23 15.34
CA HIS A 779 -11.17 -23.10 15.79
C HIS A 779 -10.45 -24.45 15.68
N TYR A 780 -11.12 -25.56 16.01
CA TYR A 780 -10.57 -26.90 15.87
C TYR A 780 -10.28 -27.25 14.41
N ILE A 781 -11.24 -27.06 13.50
CA ILE A 781 -11.06 -27.33 12.07
C ILE A 781 -9.90 -26.51 11.47
N LYS A 782 -9.72 -25.26 11.92
CA LYS A 782 -8.69 -24.38 11.38
C LYS A 782 -7.26 -24.84 11.73
N HIS A 783 -7.06 -25.43 12.90
CA HIS A 783 -5.73 -25.75 13.42
C HIS A 783 -5.40 -27.25 13.36
N PHE A 784 -6.42 -28.12 13.31
CA PHE A 784 -6.21 -29.57 13.36
C PHE A 784 -6.55 -30.24 12.02
N PRO A 785 -5.76 -31.25 11.62
CA PRO A 785 -6.11 -32.13 10.50
C PRO A 785 -7.25 -33.09 10.87
N ILE A 786 -8.49 -32.60 10.77
CA ILE A 786 -9.71 -33.36 11.06
C ILE A 786 -10.22 -34.07 9.80
N ASP A 787 -10.68 -35.32 9.93
CA ASP A 787 -11.23 -36.10 8.83
C ASP A 787 -12.75 -36.18 8.86
N VAL A 788 -13.35 -36.11 10.05
CA VAL A 788 -14.78 -36.35 10.26
C VAL A 788 -15.39 -35.29 11.18
N ILE A 789 -16.60 -34.87 10.86
CA ILE A 789 -17.42 -33.99 11.69
C ILE A 789 -18.68 -34.75 12.11
N LYS A 790 -18.91 -34.88 13.42
CA LYS A 790 -20.16 -35.39 13.99
C LYS A 790 -21.04 -34.20 14.36
N ILE A 791 -22.18 -34.10 13.68
CA ILE A 791 -23.14 -33.01 13.85
C ILE A 791 -23.96 -33.29 15.10
N GLU A 792 -23.92 -32.37 16.07
CA GLU A 792 -24.58 -32.54 17.36
C GLU A 792 -26.07 -32.88 17.21
N GLY A 793 -26.52 -33.82 18.02
CA GLY A 793 -27.88 -34.34 17.97
C GLY A 793 -29.00 -33.32 18.19
N GLU A 794 -28.73 -32.15 18.79
CA GLU A 794 -29.74 -31.08 18.88
C GLU A 794 -30.10 -30.53 17.49
N PHE A 795 -29.12 -30.33 16.62
CA PHE A 795 -29.37 -29.84 15.26
C PHE A 795 -30.14 -30.86 14.44
N ILE A 796 -29.74 -32.13 14.53
CA ILE A 796 -30.36 -33.21 13.76
C ILE A 796 -31.81 -33.48 14.21
N ARG A 797 -32.10 -33.44 15.52
CA ARG A 797 -33.47 -33.67 16.02
C ARG A 797 -34.43 -32.54 15.63
N ASN A 798 -33.97 -31.29 15.61
CA ASN A 798 -34.83 -30.13 15.40
C ASN A 798 -34.88 -29.65 13.94
N MET A 799 -34.00 -30.12 13.04
CA MET A 799 -33.92 -29.61 11.66
C MET A 799 -35.21 -29.76 10.84
N LEU A 800 -36.06 -30.75 11.12
CA LEU A 800 -37.33 -30.94 10.40
C LEU A 800 -38.45 -30.02 10.89
N GLN A 801 -38.30 -29.43 12.08
CA GLN A 801 -39.33 -28.63 12.74
C GLN A 801 -39.03 -27.13 12.69
N ASP A 802 -37.76 -26.75 12.48
CA ASP A 802 -37.30 -25.36 12.47
C ASP A 802 -36.30 -25.11 11.32
N ASP A 803 -36.67 -24.17 10.45
CA ASP A 803 -35.89 -23.75 9.27
C ASP A 803 -34.48 -23.25 9.62
N LYS A 804 -34.27 -22.70 10.84
CA LYS A 804 -32.95 -22.26 11.29
C LYS A 804 -32.02 -23.45 11.51
N TYR A 805 -32.48 -24.47 12.23
CA TYR A 805 -31.69 -25.68 12.46
C TYR A 805 -31.37 -26.37 11.12
N MET A 806 -32.34 -26.42 10.19
CA MET A 806 -32.11 -26.90 8.82
C MET A 806 -31.02 -26.10 8.08
N ALA A 807 -31.03 -24.76 8.20
CA ALA A 807 -30.01 -23.92 7.58
C ALA A 807 -28.62 -24.16 8.17
N PHE A 808 -28.52 -24.34 9.50
CA PHE A 808 -27.27 -24.68 10.17
C PHE A 808 -26.71 -26.03 9.70
N VAL A 809 -27.52 -27.09 9.69
CA VAL A 809 -27.10 -28.41 9.20
C VAL A 809 -26.60 -28.32 7.76
N LYS A 810 -27.32 -27.64 6.87
CA LYS A 810 -26.88 -27.40 5.47
C LYS A 810 -25.53 -26.69 5.39
N SER A 811 -25.33 -25.66 6.22
CA SER A 811 -24.08 -24.92 6.29
C SER A 811 -22.91 -25.81 6.73
N ILE A 812 -23.13 -26.64 7.75
CA ILE A 812 -22.12 -27.58 8.28
C ILE A 812 -21.74 -28.60 7.21
N VAL A 813 -22.73 -29.19 6.54
CA VAL A 813 -22.50 -30.17 5.45
C VAL A 813 -21.71 -29.54 4.30
N THR A 814 -22.11 -28.33 3.88
CA THR A 814 -21.42 -27.60 2.79
C THR A 814 -19.97 -27.28 3.17
N LEU A 815 -19.73 -26.86 4.41
CA LEU A 815 -18.39 -26.60 4.93
C LEU A 815 -17.53 -27.87 4.92
N ALA A 816 -18.05 -28.97 5.46
CA ALA A 816 -17.36 -30.25 5.51
C ALA A 816 -16.95 -30.72 4.11
N GLN A 817 -17.87 -30.64 3.14
CA GLN A 817 -17.61 -30.99 1.74
C GLN A 817 -16.50 -30.14 1.12
N ASN A 818 -16.52 -28.81 1.34
CA ASN A 818 -15.49 -27.91 0.82
C ASN A 818 -14.10 -28.18 1.39
N LEU A 819 -14.03 -28.70 2.62
CA LEU A 819 -12.79 -29.04 3.32
C LEU A 819 -12.39 -30.51 3.14
N GLY A 820 -13.17 -31.29 2.39
CA GLY A 820 -12.90 -32.72 2.15
C GLY A 820 -13.14 -33.63 3.36
N MET A 821 -13.89 -33.15 4.36
CA MET A 821 -14.23 -33.91 5.55
C MET A 821 -15.53 -34.70 5.37
N LYS A 822 -15.63 -35.83 6.09
CA LYS A 822 -16.85 -36.64 6.18
C LYS A 822 -17.78 -36.13 7.26
N THR A 823 -19.08 -36.38 7.11
CA THR A 823 -20.09 -35.95 8.08
C THR A 823 -20.86 -37.12 8.66
N ILE A 824 -21.12 -37.06 9.97
CA ILE A 824 -21.97 -38.01 10.71
C ILE A 824 -23.11 -37.22 11.34
N ALA A 825 -24.36 -37.62 11.09
CA ALA A 825 -25.50 -37.10 11.85
C ALA A 825 -25.74 -37.94 13.10
N GLU A 826 -25.75 -37.31 14.26
CA GLU A 826 -26.05 -37.97 15.52
C GLU A 826 -27.54 -37.91 15.88
N PHE A 827 -27.96 -38.73 16.85
CA PHE A 827 -29.34 -38.77 17.36
C PHE A 827 -30.40 -38.98 16.26
N VAL A 828 -30.10 -39.83 15.28
CA VAL A 828 -31.10 -40.27 14.30
C VAL A 828 -32.05 -41.27 14.97
N GLU A 829 -33.22 -40.79 15.39
CA GLU A 829 -34.21 -41.53 16.19
C GLU A 829 -35.42 -42.03 15.40
N ASP A 830 -35.64 -41.53 14.18
CA ASP A 830 -36.73 -41.97 13.31
C ASP A 830 -36.34 -42.00 11.81
N GLU A 831 -37.23 -42.60 11.01
CA GLU A 831 -37.04 -42.78 9.57
C GLU A 831 -37.07 -41.47 8.79
N ALA A 832 -37.88 -40.49 9.22
CA ALA A 832 -38.00 -39.21 8.53
C ALA A 832 -36.72 -38.39 8.67
N VAL A 833 -36.12 -38.38 9.86
CA VAL A 833 -34.81 -37.78 10.12
C VAL A 833 -33.73 -38.49 9.30
N LEU A 834 -33.72 -39.84 9.28
CA LEU A 834 -32.75 -40.61 8.47
C LEU A 834 -32.81 -40.24 6.99
N GLN A 835 -34.01 -40.14 6.40
CA GLN A 835 -34.19 -39.78 5.00
C GLN A 835 -33.75 -38.33 4.74
N ALA A 836 -34.08 -37.40 5.63
CA ALA A 836 -33.68 -36.01 5.49
C ALA A 836 -32.16 -35.83 5.57
N VAL A 837 -31.49 -36.52 6.50
CA VAL A 837 -30.03 -36.54 6.62
C VAL A 837 -29.38 -37.06 5.32
N LYS A 838 -29.93 -38.14 4.74
CA LYS A 838 -29.49 -38.68 3.44
C LYS A 838 -29.66 -37.67 2.30
N ASP A 839 -30.82 -37.03 2.22
CA ASP A 839 -31.13 -36.05 1.16
C ASP A 839 -30.24 -34.79 1.26
N LEU A 840 -29.80 -34.43 2.47
CA LEU A 840 -28.85 -33.35 2.72
C LEU A 840 -27.41 -33.67 2.29
N GLY A 841 -27.13 -34.93 1.94
CA GLY A 841 -25.80 -35.37 1.49
C GLY A 841 -24.82 -35.62 2.63
N ILE A 842 -25.32 -35.93 3.83
CA ILE A 842 -24.50 -36.39 4.96
C ILE A 842 -23.99 -37.81 4.65
N ASP A 843 -22.75 -38.13 5.03
CA ASP A 843 -22.13 -39.41 4.67
C ASP A 843 -22.60 -40.57 5.58
N TYR A 844 -22.71 -40.34 6.89
CA TYR A 844 -23.03 -41.37 7.87
C TYR A 844 -24.13 -40.95 8.85
N ALA A 845 -24.83 -41.93 9.43
CA ALA A 845 -25.85 -41.71 10.45
C ALA A 845 -25.63 -42.58 11.69
N GLN A 846 -25.88 -41.97 12.85
CA GLN A 846 -25.80 -42.59 14.16
C GLN A 846 -27.04 -42.26 14.98
N GLY A 847 -27.62 -43.26 15.64
CA GLY A 847 -28.74 -43.07 16.55
C GLY A 847 -29.46 -44.36 16.88
N TYR A 848 -30.46 -44.30 17.76
CA TYR A 848 -31.18 -45.50 18.19
C TYR A 848 -32.05 -46.10 17.10
N TYR A 849 -32.42 -45.33 16.07
CA TYR A 849 -33.07 -45.89 14.88
C TYR A 849 -32.10 -46.75 14.06
N VAL A 850 -30.81 -46.42 14.04
CA VAL A 850 -29.76 -47.21 13.38
C VAL A 850 -29.45 -48.45 14.22
N GLY A 851 -29.12 -48.26 15.49
CA GLY A 851 -28.93 -49.35 16.45
C GLY A 851 -28.45 -48.86 17.80
N ARG A 852 -28.83 -49.60 18.86
CA ARG A 852 -28.38 -49.31 20.23
C ARG A 852 -26.98 -49.87 20.48
N PRO A 853 -26.22 -49.29 21.44
CA PRO A 853 -24.96 -49.85 21.90
C PRO A 853 -25.10 -51.32 22.32
N ARG A 854 -24.21 -52.18 21.85
CA ARG A 854 -24.17 -53.62 22.17
C ARG A 854 -22.74 -54.14 22.25
N GLN A 855 -22.55 -55.34 22.80
CA GLN A 855 -21.20 -55.92 22.89
C GLN A 855 -20.68 -56.41 21.53
N GLU A 856 -21.52 -56.80 20.58
CA GLU A 856 -21.08 -57.38 19.30
C GLU A 856 -20.88 -56.33 18.21
N LEU A 857 -19.82 -56.45 17.40
CA LEU A 857 -19.63 -55.68 16.17
C LEU A 857 -20.47 -56.32 15.06
N ILE A 858 -21.18 -55.51 14.27
CA ILE A 858 -21.94 -56.01 13.12
C ILE A 858 -21.54 -55.32 11.83
N SER A 859 -21.47 -56.04 10.72
CA SER A 859 -21.09 -55.46 9.43
C SER A 859 -22.28 -55.07 8.54
N SER A 860 -23.47 -55.58 8.83
CA SER A 860 -24.68 -55.31 8.03
C SER A 860 -25.95 -55.41 8.86
N ASP A 861 -26.92 -54.55 8.55
CA ASP A 861 -28.31 -54.66 9.02
C ASP A 861 -29.22 -54.69 7.76
N PRO A 862 -29.88 -55.82 7.45
CA PRO A 862 -30.77 -55.94 6.29
C PRO A 862 -31.87 -54.87 6.25
N ARG A 863 -32.31 -54.37 7.42
CA ARG A 863 -33.29 -53.29 7.51
C ARG A 863 -32.73 -51.98 6.96
N MET A 864 -31.48 -51.65 7.31
CA MET A 864 -30.82 -50.43 6.83
C MET A 864 -30.53 -50.51 5.33
N GLN A 865 -30.09 -51.68 4.84
CA GLN A 865 -29.86 -51.89 3.41
C GLN A 865 -31.13 -51.70 2.58
N GLN A 866 -32.29 -52.18 3.08
CA GLN A 866 -33.57 -52.02 2.38
C GLN A 866 -34.10 -50.58 2.42
N LEU A 867 -33.87 -49.84 3.51
CA LEU A 867 -34.33 -48.45 3.65
C LEU A 867 -33.45 -47.47 2.87
N LEU A 868 -32.18 -47.78 2.69
CA LEU A 868 -31.20 -46.89 2.06
C LEU A 868 -30.88 -47.24 0.60
N SER A 869 -31.31 -48.41 0.10
CA SER A 869 -31.35 -48.75 -1.33
C SER A 869 -32.44 -47.99 -2.07
#